data_AF-A0A9P5JMQ0-F1
#
_entry.id   AF-A0A9P5JMQ0-F1
#
_cell.length_a   1.000
_cell.length_b   1.000
_cell.length_c   1.000
_cell.angle_alpha   90.00
_cell.angle_beta   90.00
_cell.angle_gamma   90.00
#
_symmetry.space_group_name_H-M   'P 1'
#
loop_
_entity.id
_entity.type
_entity.pdbx_description
1 polymer ?
#
loop_
_entity_poly.entity_id
_entity_poly.type
_entity_poly.pdbx_seq_one_letter_code
_entity_poly.pdbx_strand_id
1 'polypeptide(L)'
;MASEPLPRASTTARRTLRSSFAQVAFGIVGALALRHAWSAAGAHWQLEPRANSVTAAVTAGLTTSTTVSSTASSETSTITDPAAVSTSAQGPADILKATLRPQSPLATVQSWCSSEIFCNGPLLQTINVAQLYGDAKTFVDKPTIGSPNATLEEFYALYNTSVVSDYSTVTYGSLKTFVEMNFQSEGLELEAGTLPSNTLPAFLQPNTTTIASPVILGWAKIVHSYWADLVRDTKTASLCDGIKCESTLIPLNHTFVIPGGRFREQYYWDSYWIIEGLIQSELYDLANSSLQNFMDELERYGFIPNGGRTYYLNRSGPPLFMKMLYTYVNATNDLSILNRALPLAEVELNWWYNNRTVNITSPYSNNTWELARYAVVNTAPRPEGFFEDYLTTNGPDISVPYTEEQKADLYAELASGAESGYDFTARFSSNPYVGGNSSNQYPILRTLQVRETIPVDLNSILYKYRVLLAELYTQAAQTATTPLSQAYHTQSAETLKSAILDIFWDSKKLYFYDFNITANARSSWFSPAGFYPYWSGIVPLEVAKDSTNALAAFSAVRMVLARYNGTFPGSFVQTGLQWDAPNAWPPHQFIIIEALQNLPDNLTAVALPTLSSEVSSFSLVPGSQLGLNESSLPPQPLLLGGNAPRTDSRADINEIDSLNGTSLVNGGDSVAGEAWNVVLAREVANRYMSAVFCSWYATGGSLPGLLPRLPDSVLNLTHSLNNTGNIFEKESMFDVDIAGSGGEYTVQSGFGWTNGIALWIAARFGSVLATPSCLGVNASSTTSTDAAIEFAAYHRALIRRHRRKSNLGHHGRISAQSIE
;
A
#
# COMPACT_ATOMS: atom_id res chain seq x y z
N MET A 1 -15.69 -69.35 0.89
CA MET A 1 -16.74 -70.22 1.42
C MET A 1 -17.89 -69.35 1.88
N ALA A 2 -19.10 -69.70 1.43
CA ALA A 2 -20.41 -69.05 1.64
C ALA A 2 -20.58 -67.62 1.07
N SER A 3 -21.65 -67.22 0.39
CA SER A 3 -22.64 -67.83 -0.53
C SER A 3 -23.55 -66.68 -0.99
N GLU A 4 -23.44 -66.32 -2.27
CA GLU A 4 -24.35 -65.67 -3.26
C GLU A 4 -25.89 -65.53 -2.98
N PRO A 5 -26.72 -64.86 -3.85
CA PRO A 5 -26.63 -63.49 -4.43
C PRO A 5 -28.03 -62.81 -4.75
N LEU A 6 -28.02 -61.56 -5.26
CA LEU A 6 -28.84 -60.90 -6.34
C LEU A 6 -30.39 -61.11 -6.50
N PRO A 7 -31.18 -60.14 -7.06
CA PRO A 7 -31.05 -59.71 -8.47
C PRO A 7 -31.42 -58.27 -8.92
N ARG A 8 -30.93 -57.97 -10.14
CA ARG A 8 -31.28 -56.87 -11.11
C ARG A 8 -32.69 -57.07 -11.69
N ALA A 9 -33.39 -56.05 -12.22
CA ALA A 9 -33.34 -55.47 -13.58
C ALA A 9 -34.55 -54.48 -13.70
N SER A 10 -34.75 -53.55 -14.66
CA SER A 10 -34.38 -53.47 -16.07
C SER A 10 -34.61 -52.03 -16.66
N THR A 11 -33.89 -51.76 -17.75
CA THR A 11 -34.13 -50.92 -18.96
C THR A 11 -35.48 -50.18 -19.12
N THR A 12 -35.55 -48.99 -19.77
CA THR A 12 -35.58 -48.82 -21.25
C THR A 12 -35.48 -47.34 -21.65
N ALA A 13 -34.77 -47.05 -22.75
CA ALA A 13 -34.70 -45.77 -23.43
C ALA A 13 -35.62 -45.70 -24.68
N ARG A 14 -35.90 -44.46 -25.12
CA ARG A 14 -36.28 -43.96 -26.46
C ARG A 14 -37.76 -43.69 -26.79
N ARG A 15 -37.95 -42.42 -27.19
CA ARG A 15 -38.50 -41.89 -28.48
C ARG A 15 -39.88 -41.21 -28.45
N THR A 16 -39.86 -39.96 -28.95
CA THR A 16 -40.90 -39.24 -29.76
C THR A 16 -42.25 -38.96 -29.06
N LEU A 17 -42.91 -37.80 -29.11
CA LEU A 17 -43.19 -36.80 -30.15
C LEU A 17 -43.48 -35.44 -29.45
N ARG A 18 -42.95 -34.31 -29.92
CA ARG A 18 -43.63 -33.32 -30.80
C ARG A 18 -45.09 -32.96 -30.46
N SER A 19 -45.23 -31.70 -30.04
CA SER A 19 -46.19 -30.67 -30.48
C SER A 19 -47.68 -30.80 -30.13
N SER A 20 -48.18 -29.82 -29.38
CA SER A 20 -49.26 -28.90 -29.79
C SER A 20 -49.03 -27.58 -29.01
N PHE A 21 -48.65 -26.47 -29.66
CA PHE A 21 -49.52 -25.50 -30.37
C PHE A 21 -50.68 -25.01 -29.49
N ALA A 22 -51.01 -23.73 -29.37
CA ALA A 22 -50.46 -22.47 -29.85
C ALA A 22 -51.36 -21.32 -29.34
N GLN A 23 -50.79 -20.11 -29.35
CA GLN A 23 -51.43 -18.82 -29.69
C GLN A 23 -52.58 -18.28 -28.84
N VAL A 24 -52.36 -17.10 -28.26
CA VAL A 24 -52.85 -15.78 -28.74
C VAL A 24 -51.78 -14.74 -28.32
N ALA A 25 -50.85 -14.22 -29.15
CA ALA A 25 -50.96 -13.12 -30.16
C ALA A 25 -51.54 -11.80 -29.57
N PHE A 26 -51.06 -10.57 -29.75
CA PHE A 26 -50.01 -9.91 -30.54
C PHE A 26 -49.96 -8.43 -30.03
N GLY A 27 -48.82 -7.72 -30.16
CA GLY A 27 -48.77 -6.31 -29.74
C GLY A 27 -47.46 -5.53 -30.00
N ILE A 28 -46.99 -5.53 -31.25
CA ILE A 28 -46.19 -4.49 -31.94
C ILE A 28 -44.68 -4.30 -31.58
N VAL A 29 -43.90 -4.41 -32.66
CA VAL A 29 -42.45 -4.32 -32.86
C VAL A 29 -42.00 -2.86 -33.07
N GLY A 30 -40.80 -2.50 -32.63
CA GLY A 30 -40.08 -1.34 -33.18
C GLY A 30 -38.81 -0.90 -32.44
N ALA A 31 -37.66 -1.17 -33.04
CA ALA A 31 -36.35 -0.51 -32.85
C ALA A 31 -35.58 -0.74 -31.52
N LEU A 32 -34.46 -1.47 -31.59
CA LEU A 32 -33.12 -0.92 -31.30
C LEU A 32 -32.04 -1.96 -31.70
N ALA A 33 -31.61 -1.87 -32.96
CA ALA A 33 -30.31 -2.36 -33.41
C ALA A 33 -29.63 -1.16 -34.06
N LEU A 34 -28.74 -0.51 -33.30
CA LEU A 34 -27.72 0.47 -33.72
C LEU A 34 -27.29 1.25 -32.47
N ARG A 35 -26.07 0.99 -31.98
CA ARG A 35 -25.15 1.96 -31.36
C ARG A 35 -23.85 1.25 -30.99
N HIS A 36 -23.01 1.09 -32.02
CA HIS A 36 -21.56 1.27 -31.86
C HIS A 36 -21.19 2.57 -32.55
N ALA A 37 -20.14 3.20 -32.00
CA ALA A 37 -19.49 4.45 -32.39
C ALA A 37 -19.92 5.71 -31.60
N TRP A 38 -18.87 6.42 -31.15
CA TRP A 38 -18.78 7.80 -30.62
C TRP A 38 -18.68 7.99 -29.09
N SER A 39 -17.46 7.80 -28.57
CA SER A 39 -16.79 8.78 -27.69
C SER A 39 -15.26 8.66 -27.81
N ALA A 40 -14.73 8.93 -29.00
CA ALA A 40 -13.33 9.34 -29.18
C ALA A 40 -13.38 10.76 -29.74
N ALA A 41 -13.08 11.74 -28.90
CA ALA A 41 -12.88 13.13 -29.29
C ALA A 41 -11.54 13.62 -28.71
N GLY A 42 -10.45 13.05 -29.22
CA GLY A 42 -9.12 13.66 -29.19
C GLY A 42 -8.84 14.19 -30.58
N ALA A 43 -8.70 15.51 -30.73
CA ALA A 43 -8.51 16.18 -31.99
C ALA A 43 -7.14 15.82 -32.62
N HIS A 44 -7.15 15.10 -33.74
CA HIS A 44 -6.00 14.95 -34.62
C HIS A 44 -6.03 16.01 -35.73
N TRP A 45 -5.02 16.87 -35.77
CA TRP A 45 -4.61 17.56 -36.97
C TRP A 45 -3.54 16.72 -37.67
N GLN A 46 -3.87 16.17 -38.84
CA GLN A 46 -2.91 15.57 -39.77
C GLN A 46 -2.31 16.67 -40.66
N LEU A 47 -0.98 16.69 -40.79
CA LEU A 47 -0.30 17.21 -41.97
C LEU A 47 0.86 16.28 -42.33
N GLU A 48 0.74 15.65 -43.48
CA GLU A 48 1.76 14.84 -44.15
C GLU A 48 2.74 15.72 -44.98
N PRO A 49 3.86 15.15 -45.48
CA PRO A 49 5.17 15.80 -45.50
C PRO A 49 5.50 16.50 -46.83
N ARG A 50 6.40 17.48 -46.78
CA ARG A 50 7.17 17.92 -47.95
C ARG A 50 8.66 17.80 -47.68
N ALA A 51 9.27 16.89 -48.44
CA ALA A 51 10.69 16.88 -48.71
C ALA A 51 11.11 18.18 -49.42
N ASN A 52 12.25 18.75 -49.02
CA ASN A 52 13.16 19.41 -49.95
C ASN A 52 14.57 19.42 -49.36
N SER A 53 15.46 18.82 -50.14
CA SER A 53 16.92 18.84 -50.02
C SER A 53 17.46 20.24 -50.32
N VAL A 54 18.39 20.74 -49.50
CA VAL A 54 19.43 21.67 -49.95
C VAL A 54 20.73 21.35 -49.20
N THR A 55 21.72 20.94 -49.98
CA THR A 55 23.14 20.86 -49.64
C THR A 55 23.76 22.26 -49.64
N ALA A 56 24.58 22.58 -48.63
CA ALA A 56 25.70 23.51 -48.76
C ALA A 56 26.70 23.29 -47.62
N ALA A 57 27.85 22.73 -47.96
CA ALA A 57 29.08 22.86 -47.19
C ALA A 57 29.73 24.23 -47.51
N VAL A 58 30.54 24.77 -46.60
CA VAL A 58 31.95 25.21 -46.83
C VAL A 58 32.48 26.15 -45.72
N THR A 59 33.61 25.69 -45.14
CA THR A 59 34.78 26.36 -44.49
C THR A 59 34.69 27.16 -43.19
N ALA A 60 35.32 26.56 -42.16
CA ALA A 60 36.63 26.91 -41.57
C ALA A 60 36.92 28.33 -41.05
N GLY A 61 37.27 28.38 -39.76
CA GLY A 61 38.05 29.45 -39.12
C GLY A 61 38.59 28.98 -37.77
N LEU A 62 39.84 28.49 -37.76
CA LEU A 62 40.64 28.23 -36.55
C LEU A 62 41.11 29.55 -35.93
N THR A 63 41.15 29.62 -34.59
CA THR A 63 42.31 30.14 -33.82
C THR A 63 42.23 29.72 -32.35
N THR A 64 43.07 28.75 -32.00
CA THR A 64 43.90 28.56 -30.79
C THR A 64 43.62 29.37 -29.50
N SER A 65 43.47 28.65 -28.38
CA SER A 65 44.15 29.00 -27.12
C SER A 65 44.51 27.75 -26.29
N THR A 66 45.81 27.55 -26.17
CA THR A 66 46.60 27.07 -25.01
C THR A 66 46.05 25.95 -24.12
N THR A 67 46.69 24.79 -24.27
CA THR A 67 46.86 23.74 -23.25
C THR A 67 47.69 24.22 -22.07
N VAL A 68 47.16 24.07 -20.86
CA VAL A 68 47.97 23.86 -19.63
C VAL A 68 47.40 22.64 -18.94
N SER A 69 48.28 21.66 -18.75
CA SER A 69 48.01 20.39 -18.09
C SER A 69 48.21 20.58 -16.58
N SER A 70 47.22 20.21 -15.78
CA SER A 70 47.41 19.87 -14.37
C SER A 70 46.43 18.78 -13.97
N THR A 71 46.98 17.57 -13.87
CA THR A 71 46.56 16.41 -13.07
C THR A 71 45.41 16.69 -12.08
N ALA A 72 44.24 16.13 -12.37
CA ALA A 72 43.18 15.90 -11.39
C ALA A 72 43.10 14.39 -11.10
N SER A 73 43.35 14.05 -9.85
CA SER A 73 43.18 12.72 -9.26
C SER A 73 41.74 12.26 -9.39
N SER A 74 41.54 11.07 -9.95
CA SER A 74 40.27 10.36 -9.90
C SER A 74 40.03 9.86 -8.48
N GLU A 75 39.20 10.56 -7.72
CA GLU A 75 38.57 10.00 -6.52
C GLU A 75 37.16 9.56 -6.91
N THR A 76 37.03 8.26 -7.10
CA THR A 76 35.77 7.51 -7.11
C THR A 76 35.10 7.68 -5.74
N SER A 77 34.07 8.51 -5.66
CA SER A 77 33.21 8.61 -4.48
C SER A 77 32.33 7.38 -4.37
N THR A 78 32.81 6.36 -3.67
CA THR A 78 31.99 5.28 -3.13
C THR A 78 30.99 5.87 -2.14
N ILE A 79 29.70 5.74 -2.44
CA ILE A 79 28.60 6.02 -1.53
C ILE A 79 28.72 5.02 -0.38
N THR A 80 29.25 5.47 0.76
CA THR A 80 29.21 4.72 2.01
C THR A 80 27.84 4.93 2.65
N ASP A 81 27.17 3.80 2.87
CA ASP A 81 25.98 3.56 3.68
C ASP A 81 25.79 4.59 4.82
N PRO A 82 24.62 5.24 4.98
CA PRO A 82 24.36 6.09 6.13
C PRO A 82 24.23 5.20 7.38
N ALA A 83 25.33 5.11 8.12
CA ALA A 83 25.45 4.39 9.38
C ALA A 83 24.24 4.65 10.30
N ALA A 84 23.60 3.54 10.69
CA ALA A 84 22.57 3.48 11.70
C ALA A 84 22.99 4.25 12.97
N VAL A 85 22.19 5.25 13.34
CA VAL A 85 22.38 6.03 14.57
C VAL A 85 22.04 5.13 15.76
N SER A 86 23.08 4.56 16.37
CA SER A 86 23.03 3.92 17.68
C SER A 86 22.76 4.96 18.77
N THR A 87 21.62 4.85 19.45
CA THR A 87 21.32 5.62 20.67
C THR A 87 21.98 4.96 21.87
N SER A 88 23.25 5.31 22.10
CA SER A 88 24.01 4.85 23.27
C SER A 88 23.55 5.56 24.56
N ALA A 89 22.85 4.83 25.43
CA ALA A 89 22.87 5.06 26.87
C ALA A 89 23.88 4.08 27.51
N GLN A 90 24.68 4.56 28.46
CA GLN A 90 25.80 3.84 29.10
C GLN A 90 25.39 2.43 29.62
N GLY A 91 26.03 1.30 29.27
CA GLY A 91 27.13 1.08 28.33
C GLY A 91 27.08 -0.29 27.60
N PRO A 92 27.84 -0.48 26.49
CA PRO A 92 27.65 -1.59 25.55
C PRO A 92 28.27 -2.93 25.99
N ALA A 93 29.27 -2.92 26.86
CA ALA A 93 30.08 -4.11 27.15
C ALA A 93 29.39 -5.11 28.12
N ASP A 94 28.49 -4.64 28.98
CA ASP A 94 27.84 -5.48 29.99
C ASP A 94 26.65 -6.26 29.44
N ILE A 95 25.92 -5.72 28.46
CA ILE A 95 24.84 -6.44 27.75
C ILE A 95 25.39 -7.67 27.03
N LEU A 96 26.57 -7.58 26.41
CA LEU A 96 27.16 -8.70 25.67
C LEU A 96 27.56 -9.87 26.58
N LYS A 97 27.79 -9.61 27.87
CA LYS A 97 28.10 -10.65 28.87
C LYS A 97 26.86 -11.21 29.57
N ALA A 98 25.71 -10.54 29.45
CA ALA A 98 24.47 -11.03 30.02
C ALA A 98 24.02 -12.32 29.32
N THR A 99 23.40 -13.21 30.08
CA THR A 99 22.80 -14.45 29.56
C THR A 99 21.43 -14.18 28.96
N LEU A 100 21.01 -15.02 28.01
CA LEU A 100 19.69 -14.88 27.39
C LEU A 100 18.58 -15.17 28.39
N ARG A 101 17.46 -14.44 28.25
CA ARG A 101 16.29 -14.61 29.11
C ARG A 101 15.54 -15.91 28.77
N PRO A 102 14.82 -16.51 29.74
CA PRO A 102 13.88 -17.59 29.45
C PRO A 102 12.85 -17.17 28.40
N GLN A 103 12.47 -18.12 27.56
CA GLN A 103 11.54 -17.92 26.46
C GLN A 103 10.36 -18.88 26.58
N SER A 104 9.21 -18.52 26.01
CA SER A 104 8.06 -19.40 25.92
C SER A 104 8.40 -20.64 25.07
N PRO A 105 7.66 -21.75 25.27
CA PRO A 105 7.74 -22.91 24.39
C PRO A 105 7.54 -22.53 22.92
N LEU A 106 8.24 -23.23 22.02
CA LEU A 106 8.09 -23.07 20.59
C LEU A 106 6.65 -23.37 20.17
N ALA A 107 6.12 -22.54 19.27
CA ALA A 107 4.82 -22.80 18.65
C ALA A 107 4.90 -24.04 17.73
N THR A 108 3.76 -24.54 17.28
CA THR A 108 3.70 -25.63 16.29
C THR A 108 4.29 -25.15 14.96
N VAL A 109 5.25 -25.91 14.43
CA VAL A 109 5.89 -25.64 13.14
C VAL A 109 4.83 -25.55 12.05
N GLN A 110 4.96 -24.50 11.23
CA GLN A 110 4.10 -24.26 10.08
C GLN A 110 4.31 -25.35 9.02
N SER A 111 3.24 -26.04 8.60
CA SER A 111 3.34 -27.15 7.64
C SER A 111 3.88 -26.75 6.25
N TRP A 112 3.76 -25.48 5.89
CA TRP A 112 4.23 -24.92 4.62
C TRP A 112 5.71 -24.51 4.66
N CYS A 113 6.32 -24.45 5.85
CA CYS A 113 7.64 -23.86 6.05
C CYS A 113 8.65 -24.96 6.37
N SER A 114 9.59 -25.23 5.46
CA SER A 114 10.55 -26.34 5.57
C SER A 114 11.94 -25.94 6.10
N SER A 115 12.20 -24.64 6.30
CA SER A 115 13.48 -24.15 6.81
C SER A 115 13.59 -24.32 8.33
N GLU A 116 14.63 -24.97 8.82
CA GLU A 116 14.91 -25.03 10.26
C GLU A 116 15.56 -23.73 10.79
N ILE A 117 15.97 -22.82 9.90
CA ILE A 117 16.63 -21.54 10.21
C ILE A 117 15.64 -20.38 10.19
N PHE A 118 14.84 -20.29 9.13
CA PHE A 118 13.97 -19.14 8.84
C PHE A 118 12.49 -19.40 9.11
N CYS A 119 12.12 -20.61 9.54
CA CYS A 119 10.79 -20.90 10.07
C CYS A 119 10.83 -21.02 11.59
N ASN A 120 9.65 -21.18 12.20
CA ASN A 120 9.54 -21.36 13.64
C ASN A 120 10.40 -22.52 14.14
N GLY A 121 11.41 -22.17 14.95
CA GLY A 121 12.41 -23.07 15.49
C GLY A 121 13.27 -22.36 16.54
N PRO A 122 14.14 -23.10 17.27
CA PRO A 122 14.90 -22.55 18.38
C PRO A 122 15.85 -21.42 17.94
N LEU A 123 16.46 -21.52 16.75
CA LEU A 123 17.35 -20.51 16.21
C LEU A 123 16.61 -19.18 15.95
N LEU A 124 15.54 -19.22 15.16
CA LEU A 124 14.75 -18.03 14.82
C LEU A 124 14.18 -17.35 16.07
N GLN A 125 13.61 -18.13 17.00
CA GLN A 125 13.06 -17.59 18.24
C GLN A 125 14.15 -16.95 19.10
N THR A 126 15.30 -17.61 19.25
CA THR A 126 16.41 -17.12 20.08
C THR A 126 16.90 -15.76 19.58
N ILE A 127 17.10 -15.62 18.27
CA ILE A 127 17.63 -14.37 17.69
C ILE A 127 16.63 -13.22 17.83
N ASN A 128 15.34 -13.49 17.54
CA ASN A 128 14.29 -12.46 17.61
C ASN A 128 13.97 -12.04 19.05
N VAL A 129 13.83 -12.99 19.98
CA VAL A 129 13.55 -12.68 21.40
C VAL A 129 14.75 -12.01 22.07
N ALA A 130 15.97 -12.33 21.64
CA ALA A 130 17.18 -11.59 22.04
C ALA A 130 17.23 -10.17 21.47
N GLN A 131 16.40 -9.83 20.47
CA GLN A 131 16.39 -8.52 19.80
C GLN A 131 17.81 -8.10 19.36
N LEU A 132 18.56 -9.02 18.73
CA LEU A 132 19.88 -8.69 18.18
C LEU A 132 19.81 -7.57 17.13
N TYR A 133 18.65 -7.43 16.49
CA TYR A 133 18.30 -6.37 15.56
C TYR A 133 17.02 -5.70 16.02
N GLY A 134 16.89 -4.39 15.79
CA GLY A 134 15.69 -3.63 16.13
C GLY A 134 14.49 -3.86 15.19
N ASP A 135 14.70 -4.65 14.12
CA ASP A 135 13.67 -5.05 13.15
C ASP A 135 13.83 -6.56 12.89
N ALA A 136 12.79 -7.34 13.19
CA ALA A 136 12.77 -8.79 13.04
C ALA A 136 13.07 -9.24 11.59
N LYS A 137 12.68 -8.45 10.58
CA LYS A 137 12.94 -8.76 9.17
C LYS A 137 14.43 -8.75 8.83
N THR A 138 15.25 -8.03 9.60
CA THR A 138 16.70 -7.96 9.38
C THR A 138 17.32 -9.35 9.36
N PHE A 139 16.98 -10.22 10.33
CA PHE A 139 17.61 -11.54 10.42
C PHE A 139 17.12 -12.49 9.32
N VAL A 140 15.82 -12.51 9.04
CA VAL A 140 15.25 -13.41 8.03
C VAL A 140 15.62 -13.02 6.60
N ASP A 141 16.13 -11.82 6.38
CA ASP A 141 16.69 -11.38 5.09
C ASP A 141 18.20 -11.69 4.94
N LYS A 142 18.85 -12.30 5.93
CA LYS A 142 20.29 -12.64 5.87
C LYS A 142 20.51 -14.04 5.31
N PRO A 143 21.15 -14.20 4.14
CA PRO A 143 21.61 -15.51 3.69
C PRO A 143 22.61 -16.12 4.66
N THR A 144 22.65 -17.44 4.78
CA THR A 144 23.75 -18.10 5.48
C THR A 144 25.05 -18.01 4.67
N ILE A 145 26.21 -18.13 5.33
CA ILE A 145 27.53 -18.18 4.67
C ILE A 145 27.82 -19.61 4.20
N GLY A 146 27.52 -20.60 5.04
CA GLY A 146 27.69 -22.03 4.76
C GLY A 146 26.35 -22.77 4.71
N SER A 147 26.41 -24.09 4.61
CA SER A 147 25.20 -24.90 4.48
C SER A 147 24.28 -24.76 5.71
N PRO A 148 22.97 -24.96 5.55
CA PRO A 148 22.03 -24.90 6.67
C PRO A 148 22.40 -25.84 7.81
N ASN A 149 22.82 -27.07 7.47
CA ASN A 149 23.23 -28.06 8.45
C ASN A 149 24.46 -27.60 9.26
N ALA A 150 25.49 -27.05 8.61
CA ALA A 150 26.66 -26.53 9.31
C ALA A 150 26.29 -25.35 10.23
N THR A 151 25.43 -24.44 9.74
CA THR A 151 24.93 -23.30 10.52
C THR A 151 24.17 -23.76 11.77
N LEU A 152 23.32 -24.79 11.64
CA LEU A 152 22.56 -25.37 12.76
C LEU A 152 23.47 -26.11 13.74
N GLU A 153 24.45 -26.87 13.24
CA GLU A 153 25.47 -27.53 14.08
C GLU A 153 26.21 -26.51 14.96
N GLU A 154 26.62 -25.37 14.39
CA GLU A 154 27.26 -24.29 15.14
C GLU A 154 26.32 -23.63 16.16
N PHE A 155 25.03 -23.44 15.81
CA PHE A 155 24.04 -22.91 16.75
C PHE A 155 23.85 -23.84 17.95
N TYR A 156 23.66 -25.14 17.71
CA TYR A 156 23.49 -26.13 18.78
C TYR A 156 24.76 -26.32 19.61
N ALA A 157 25.94 -26.11 19.01
CA ALA A 157 27.21 -26.09 19.74
C ALA A 157 27.30 -24.98 20.78
N LEU A 158 26.61 -23.83 20.61
CA LEU A 158 26.53 -22.78 21.63
C LEU A 158 25.92 -23.29 22.95
N TYR A 159 24.98 -24.24 22.84
CA TYR A 159 24.26 -24.81 23.98
C TYR A 159 24.82 -26.17 24.43
N ASN A 160 25.77 -26.75 23.69
CA ASN A 160 26.30 -28.10 23.91
C ASN A 160 25.18 -29.18 23.98
N THR A 161 24.15 -29.05 23.14
CA THR A 161 22.98 -29.94 23.08
C THR A 161 22.32 -29.87 21.70
N SER A 162 21.63 -30.93 21.29
CA SER A 162 20.78 -30.94 20.10
C SER A 162 19.33 -30.48 20.37
N VAL A 163 19.00 -30.15 21.62
CA VAL A 163 17.68 -29.66 22.04
C VAL A 163 17.87 -28.47 22.98
N VAL A 164 17.40 -27.29 22.57
CA VAL A 164 17.50 -26.06 23.36
C VAL A 164 16.35 -26.00 24.37
N SER A 165 16.68 -26.02 25.66
CA SER A 165 15.72 -25.89 26.76
C SER A 165 16.16 -24.93 27.87
N ASP A 166 17.47 -24.63 27.97
CA ASP A 166 18.03 -23.67 28.93
C ASP A 166 18.79 -22.54 28.20
N TYR A 167 18.12 -21.40 28.08
CA TYR A 167 18.65 -20.20 27.43
C TYR A 167 19.72 -19.47 28.26
N SER A 168 19.83 -19.77 29.56
CA SER A 168 20.76 -19.08 30.46
C SER A 168 22.23 -19.48 30.26
N THR A 169 22.49 -20.51 29.46
CA THR A 169 23.83 -21.02 29.13
C THR A 169 24.54 -20.21 28.04
N VAL A 170 23.80 -19.41 27.27
CA VAL A 170 24.31 -18.60 26.15
C VAL A 170 24.23 -17.11 26.50
N THR A 171 25.23 -16.34 26.06
CA THR A 171 25.27 -14.88 26.22
C THR A 171 24.82 -14.15 24.96
N TYR A 172 24.38 -12.90 25.11
CA TYR A 172 24.09 -12.03 23.95
C TYR A 172 25.32 -11.88 23.03
N GLY A 173 26.52 -11.76 23.62
CA GLY A 173 27.77 -11.64 22.87
C GLY A 173 28.07 -12.88 22.04
N SER A 174 27.96 -14.08 22.61
CA SER A 174 28.17 -15.33 21.87
C SER A 174 27.14 -15.55 20.77
N LEU A 175 25.87 -15.21 21.01
CA LEU A 175 24.82 -15.31 19.99
C LEU A 175 25.09 -14.32 18.85
N LYS A 176 25.47 -13.08 19.17
CA LYS A 176 25.85 -12.07 18.17
C LYS A 176 27.04 -12.53 17.32
N THR A 177 28.10 -13.05 17.95
CA THR A 177 29.26 -13.59 17.24
C THR A 177 28.88 -14.77 16.35
N PHE A 178 28.01 -15.68 16.81
CA PHE A 178 27.48 -16.75 15.97
C PHE A 178 26.81 -16.20 14.70
N VAL A 179 25.93 -15.20 14.83
CA VAL A 179 25.26 -14.61 13.66
C VAL A 179 26.26 -13.94 12.72
N GLU A 180 27.21 -13.16 13.24
CA GLU A 180 28.24 -12.48 12.43
C GLU A 180 29.17 -13.47 11.69
N MET A 181 29.38 -14.67 12.22
CA MET A 181 30.22 -15.70 11.60
C MET A 181 29.48 -16.60 10.60
N ASN A 182 28.15 -16.70 10.71
CA ASN A 182 27.35 -17.67 9.94
C ASN A 182 26.40 -17.05 8.93
N PHE A 183 26.18 -15.74 8.99
CA PHE A 183 25.21 -15.04 8.14
C PHE A 183 25.84 -13.86 7.41
N GLN A 184 25.41 -13.66 6.17
CA GLN A 184 25.79 -12.52 5.35
C GLN A 184 24.95 -11.28 5.74
N SER A 185 25.26 -10.13 5.13
CA SER A 185 24.39 -8.95 5.23
C SER A 185 23.11 -9.15 4.42
N GLU A 186 22.01 -8.57 4.91
CA GLU A 186 20.73 -8.56 4.23
C GLU A 186 20.81 -7.80 2.90
N GLY A 187 20.09 -8.27 1.88
CA GLY A 187 20.02 -7.63 0.57
C GLY A 187 21.21 -7.89 -0.37
N LEU A 188 22.25 -8.64 0.06
CA LEU A 188 23.37 -9.01 -0.81
C LEU A 188 23.00 -9.95 -1.96
N GLU A 189 21.80 -10.53 -1.91
CA GLU A 189 21.18 -11.36 -2.94
C GLU A 189 20.76 -10.53 -4.17
N LEU A 190 20.79 -9.20 -4.06
CA LEU A 190 20.30 -8.25 -5.03
C LEU A 190 21.40 -7.30 -5.47
N GLU A 191 21.25 -6.77 -6.68
CA GLU A 191 22.06 -5.68 -7.19
C GLU A 191 21.19 -4.58 -7.80
N ALA A 192 21.76 -3.37 -7.93
CA ALA A 192 21.06 -2.27 -8.56
C ALA A 192 20.82 -2.60 -10.03
N GLY A 193 19.56 -2.54 -10.46
CA GLY A 193 19.21 -2.78 -11.86
C GLY A 193 19.41 -1.54 -12.73
N THR A 194 19.41 -1.75 -14.04
CA THR A 194 19.63 -0.67 -15.01
C THR A 194 18.31 -0.11 -15.56
N LEU A 195 18.21 1.22 -15.66
CA LEU A 195 17.12 1.86 -16.40
C LEU A 195 17.47 1.88 -17.90
N PRO A 196 16.53 1.49 -18.79
CA PRO A 196 16.80 1.37 -20.22
C PRO A 196 17.03 2.73 -20.93
N SER A 197 16.56 3.85 -20.36
CA SER A 197 16.74 5.20 -20.92
C SER A 197 16.75 6.26 -19.83
N ASN A 198 17.65 7.25 -19.97
CA ASN A 198 17.67 8.47 -19.14
C ASN A 198 16.82 9.61 -19.75
N THR A 199 15.98 9.31 -20.73
CA THR A 199 15.13 10.31 -21.39
C THR A 199 13.93 10.60 -20.51
N LEU A 200 13.66 11.89 -20.25
CA LEU A 200 12.46 12.28 -19.52
C LEU A 200 11.19 11.89 -20.30
N PRO A 201 10.15 11.35 -19.64
CA PRO A 201 8.87 11.07 -20.28
C PRO A 201 8.20 12.36 -20.78
N ALA A 202 7.30 12.24 -21.76
CA ALA A 202 6.71 13.40 -22.43
C ALA A 202 6.08 14.41 -21.46
N PHE A 203 5.38 13.96 -20.42
CA PHE A 203 4.73 14.86 -19.46
C PHE A 203 5.72 15.67 -18.58
N LEU A 204 7.01 15.33 -18.59
CA LEU A 204 8.10 16.04 -17.90
C LEU A 204 9.00 16.85 -18.84
N GLN A 205 8.86 16.69 -20.15
CA GLN A 205 9.67 17.44 -21.12
C GLN A 205 9.18 18.89 -21.25
N PRO A 206 10.08 19.88 -21.43
CA PRO A 206 9.70 21.31 -21.46
C PRO A 206 8.67 21.70 -22.53
N ASN A 207 8.61 20.96 -23.64
CA ASN A 207 7.77 21.25 -24.80
C ASN A 207 6.44 20.48 -24.80
N THR A 208 6.27 19.48 -23.95
CA THR A 208 5.08 18.61 -23.94
C THR A 208 4.44 18.49 -22.55
N THR A 209 5.07 19.03 -21.51
CA THR A 209 4.50 19.04 -20.16
C THR A 209 3.23 19.90 -20.08
N THR A 210 2.22 19.38 -19.39
CA THR A 210 1.01 20.10 -18.99
C THR A 210 1.11 20.64 -17.56
N ILE A 211 2.22 20.37 -16.85
CA ILE A 211 2.41 20.78 -15.46
C ILE A 211 2.62 22.31 -15.41
N ALA A 212 1.66 23.02 -14.83
CA ALA A 212 1.65 24.48 -14.80
C ALA A 212 2.70 25.05 -13.82
N SER A 213 2.87 24.42 -12.65
CA SER A 213 3.82 24.86 -11.63
C SER A 213 5.27 24.42 -11.97
N PRO A 214 6.22 25.36 -12.12
CA PRO A 214 7.64 25.01 -12.31
C PRO A 214 8.24 24.23 -11.14
N VAL A 215 7.73 24.46 -9.93
CA VAL A 215 8.15 23.75 -8.71
C VAL A 215 7.71 22.29 -8.78
N ILE A 216 6.44 22.02 -9.10
CA ILE A 216 5.95 20.66 -9.28
C ILE A 216 6.65 19.96 -10.44
N LEU A 217 6.88 20.64 -11.57
CA LEU A 217 7.60 20.07 -12.70
C LEU A 217 9.05 19.70 -12.32
N GLY A 218 9.76 20.61 -11.64
CA GLY A 218 11.12 20.36 -11.18
C GLY A 218 11.19 19.20 -10.19
N TRP A 219 10.25 19.15 -9.25
CA TRP A 219 10.16 18.07 -8.27
C TRP A 219 9.77 16.73 -8.90
N ALA A 220 8.79 16.68 -9.80
CA ALA A 220 8.38 15.46 -10.48
C ALA A 220 9.52 14.82 -11.30
N LYS A 221 10.45 15.64 -11.84
CA LYS A 221 11.71 15.13 -12.45
C LYS A 221 12.62 14.44 -11.43
N ILE A 222 12.70 14.96 -10.21
CA ILE A 222 13.42 14.30 -9.11
C ILE A 222 12.73 12.99 -8.75
N VAL A 223 11.40 13.00 -8.58
CA VAL A 223 10.64 11.77 -8.26
C VAL A 223 10.84 10.70 -9.34
N HIS A 224 10.82 11.07 -10.62
CA HIS A 224 11.11 10.16 -11.72
C HIS A 224 12.52 9.57 -11.64
N SER A 225 13.51 10.36 -11.21
CA SER A 225 14.90 9.86 -11.06
C SER A 225 15.04 8.79 -9.97
N TYR A 226 14.17 8.77 -8.96
CA TYR A 226 14.21 7.77 -7.88
C TYR A 226 13.87 6.36 -8.34
N TRP A 227 13.37 6.15 -9.57
CA TRP A 227 13.28 4.79 -10.10
C TRP A 227 14.64 4.10 -10.09
N ALA A 228 15.72 4.81 -10.44
CA ALA A 228 17.07 4.26 -10.44
C ALA A 228 17.49 3.71 -9.05
N ASP A 229 16.98 4.31 -7.97
CA ASP A 229 17.28 3.89 -6.61
C ASP A 229 16.48 2.66 -6.18
N LEU A 230 15.38 2.34 -6.87
CA LEU A 230 14.45 1.26 -6.52
C LEU A 230 14.46 0.08 -7.49
N VAL A 231 15.09 0.21 -8.67
CA VAL A 231 15.23 -0.90 -9.61
C VAL A 231 16.25 -1.91 -9.09
N ARG A 232 15.90 -3.19 -9.09
CA ARG A 232 16.75 -4.30 -8.64
C ARG A 232 16.77 -5.43 -9.65
N ASP A 233 17.91 -6.10 -9.69
CA ASP A 233 18.12 -7.39 -10.33
C ASP A 233 18.48 -8.45 -9.27
N THR A 234 18.12 -9.69 -9.54
CA THR A 234 18.60 -10.82 -8.75
C THR A 234 20.06 -11.09 -9.07
N LYS A 235 20.94 -10.99 -8.07
CA LYS A 235 22.36 -11.23 -8.27
C LYS A 235 22.64 -12.75 -8.29
N THR A 236 22.70 -13.31 -9.50
CA THR A 236 22.83 -14.77 -9.70
C THR A 236 24.04 -15.37 -8.98
N ALA A 237 25.17 -14.64 -8.91
CA ALA A 237 26.40 -15.11 -8.26
C ALA A 237 26.30 -15.27 -6.73
N SER A 238 25.30 -14.66 -6.09
CA SER A 238 25.03 -14.75 -4.65
C SER A 238 23.91 -15.74 -4.30
N LEU A 239 23.33 -16.43 -5.28
CA LEU A 239 22.24 -17.37 -5.02
C LEU A 239 22.76 -18.62 -4.32
N CYS A 240 22.03 -19.01 -3.27
CA CYS A 240 22.49 -20.00 -2.30
C CYS A 240 22.44 -21.46 -2.75
N ASP A 241 21.76 -21.75 -3.86
CA ASP A 241 21.47 -23.08 -4.42
C ASP A 241 20.89 -24.14 -3.45
N GLY A 242 20.65 -23.79 -2.19
CA GLY A 242 20.08 -24.63 -1.12
C GLY A 242 21.04 -25.65 -0.53
N ILE A 243 22.24 -25.81 -1.11
CA ILE A 243 23.25 -26.78 -0.65
C ILE A 243 24.42 -26.05 -0.02
N LYS A 244 24.90 -24.98 -0.67
CA LYS A 244 26.05 -24.19 -0.19
C LYS A 244 25.66 -23.19 0.89
N CYS A 245 24.47 -22.61 0.78
CA CYS A 245 23.85 -21.79 1.80
C CYS A 245 22.33 -21.87 1.69
N GLU A 246 21.63 -21.11 2.54
CA GLU A 246 20.19 -20.90 2.47
C GLU A 246 19.86 -19.42 2.58
N SER A 247 18.86 -19.02 1.82
CA SER A 247 18.38 -17.65 1.70
C SER A 247 16.86 -17.70 1.58
N THR A 248 16.21 -16.64 2.07
CA THR A 248 14.77 -16.52 1.99
C THR A 248 14.31 -15.82 0.70
N LEU A 249 15.19 -15.17 -0.07
CA LEU A 249 14.79 -14.50 -1.31
C LEU A 249 14.30 -15.54 -2.32
N ILE A 250 13.15 -15.28 -2.93
CA ILE A 250 12.70 -16.00 -4.12
C ILE A 250 13.40 -15.33 -5.32
N PRO A 251 14.32 -16.03 -6.01
CA PRO A 251 15.01 -15.46 -7.15
C PRO A 251 14.04 -15.14 -8.28
N LEU A 252 14.09 -13.91 -8.80
CA LEU A 252 13.30 -13.45 -9.94
C LEU A 252 14.17 -13.36 -11.19
N ASN A 253 13.62 -13.75 -12.35
CA ASN A 253 14.35 -13.82 -13.62
C ASN A 253 14.46 -12.47 -14.33
N HIS A 254 13.57 -11.53 -14.01
CA HIS A 254 13.49 -10.24 -14.65
C HIS A 254 13.73 -9.10 -13.66
N THR A 255 14.23 -7.98 -14.16
CA THR A 255 14.39 -6.73 -13.40
C THR A 255 13.06 -6.29 -12.81
N PHE A 256 13.08 -5.86 -11.56
CA PHE A 256 11.87 -5.44 -10.83
C PHE A 256 12.13 -4.17 -10.03
N VAL A 257 11.07 -3.61 -9.46
CA VAL A 257 11.13 -2.42 -8.61
C VAL A 257 10.67 -2.81 -7.21
N ILE A 258 11.46 -2.45 -6.21
CA ILE A 258 11.12 -2.64 -4.80
C ILE A 258 10.35 -1.42 -4.26
N PRO A 259 9.57 -1.57 -3.17
CA PRO A 259 9.02 -0.40 -2.49
C PRO A 259 10.11 0.52 -1.91
N GLY A 260 11.14 -0.03 -1.27
CA GLY A 260 12.26 0.73 -0.70
C GLY A 260 12.44 0.55 0.80
N GLY A 261 13.59 1.00 1.33
CA GLY A 261 13.96 0.79 2.73
C GLY A 261 14.16 -0.70 3.07
N ARG A 262 13.48 -1.18 4.12
CA ARG A 262 13.50 -2.59 4.54
C ARG A 262 12.84 -3.56 3.53
N PHE A 263 11.99 -3.04 2.66
CA PHE A 263 11.25 -3.80 1.66
C PHE A 263 12.13 -4.01 0.43
N ARG A 264 12.88 -5.11 0.45
CA ARG A 264 13.95 -5.42 -0.52
C ARG A 264 13.51 -6.41 -1.58
N GLU A 265 12.26 -6.81 -1.60
CA GLU A 265 11.71 -7.77 -2.56
C GLU A 265 10.57 -7.11 -3.36
N GLN A 266 10.19 -7.72 -4.48
CA GLN A 266 8.97 -7.33 -5.18
C GLN A 266 7.77 -7.64 -4.27
N TYR A 267 6.91 -6.65 -4.03
CA TYR A 267 5.66 -6.80 -3.26
C TYR A 267 4.47 -6.77 -4.20
N TYR A 268 3.48 -7.62 -3.95
CA TYR A 268 2.41 -7.85 -4.92
C TYR A 268 1.57 -6.59 -5.18
N TRP A 269 0.79 -6.15 -4.21
CA TRP A 269 -0.16 -5.06 -4.44
C TRP A 269 0.51 -3.68 -4.63
N ASP A 270 1.65 -3.41 -3.95
CA ASP A 270 2.48 -2.21 -4.14
C ASP A 270 2.84 -2.01 -5.62
N SER A 271 3.14 -3.12 -6.30
CA SER A 271 3.55 -3.11 -7.70
C SER A 271 2.49 -2.53 -8.64
N TYR A 272 1.21 -2.47 -8.24
CA TYR A 272 0.18 -1.84 -9.06
C TYR A 272 0.43 -0.34 -9.22
N TRP A 273 0.66 0.35 -8.11
CA TRP A 273 0.92 1.79 -8.14
C TRP A 273 2.32 2.11 -8.65
N ILE A 274 3.29 1.23 -8.42
CA ILE A 274 4.59 1.32 -9.08
C ILE A 274 4.40 1.25 -10.59
N ILE A 275 3.67 0.26 -11.11
CA ILE A 275 3.41 0.11 -12.56
C ILE A 275 2.67 1.33 -13.11
N GLU A 276 1.64 1.87 -12.44
CA GLU A 276 1.00 3.13 -12.85
C GLU A 276 2.02 4.26 -13.03
N GLY A 277 2.97 4.39 -12.11
CA GLY A 277 4.09 5.34 -12.19
C GLY A 277 5.10 5.06 -13.30
N LEU A 278 5.44 3.78 -13.52
CA LEU A 278 6.33 3.35 -14.60
C LEU A 278 5.71 3.63 -15.96
N ILE A 279 4.40 3.43 -16.12
CA ILE A 279 3.66 3.77 -17.34
C ILE A 279 3.72 5.28 -17.62
N GLN A 280 3.48 6.13 -16.61
CA GLN A 280 3.64 7.58 -16.81
C GLN A 280 5.08 7.95 -17.14
N SER A 281 6.04 7.23 -16.55
CA SER A 281 7.48 7.40 -16.80
C SER A 281 7.96 6.84 -18.13
N GLU A 282 7.06 6.27 -18.96
CA GLU A 282 7.39 5.61 -20.23
C GLU A 282 8.41 4.45 -20.08
N LEU A 283 8.49 3.86 -18.87
CA LEU A 283 9.37 2.73 -18.53
C LEU A 283 8.65 1.39 -18.77
N TYR A 284 8.12 1.21 -19.98
CA TYR A 284 7.27 0.07 -20.33
C TYR A 284 7.95 -1.30 -20.19
N ASP A 285 9.23 -1.39 -20.53
CA ASP A 285 10.00 -2.64 -20.42
C ASP A 285 10.13 -3.12 -18.97
N LEU A 286 10.23 -2.17 -18.02
CA LEU A 286 10.32 -2.48 -16.60
C LEU A 286 8.96 -2.90 -16.03
N ALA A 287 7.87 -2.26 -16.50
CA ALA A 287 6.51 -2.69 -16.19
C ALA A 287 6.24 -4.12 -16.71
N ASN A 288 6.64 -4.42 -17.96
CA ASN A 288 6.56 -5.77 -18.52
C ASN A 288 7.40 -6.77 -17.71
N SER A 289 8.64 -6.42 -17.38
CA SER A 289 9.54 -7.29 -16.59
C SER A 289 8.93 -7.65 -15.23
N SER A 290 8.30 -6.68 -14.57
CA SER A 290 7.56 -6.91 -13.31
C SER A 290 6.36 -7.84 -13.50
N LEU A 291 5.62 -7.73 -14.60
CA LEU A 291 4.54 -8.65 -14.97
C LEU A 291 5.04 -10.07 -15.30
N GLN A 292 6.20 -10.19 -15.95
CA GLN A 292 6.81 -11.50 -16.23
C GLN A 292 7.17 -12.23 -14.93
N ASN A 293 7.73 -11.51 -13.94
CA ASN A 293 8.01 -12.09 -12.63
C ASN A 293 6.74 -12.60 -11.92
N PHE A 294 5.64 -11.83 -11.95
CA PHE A 294 4.36 -12.31 -11.40
C PHE A 294 3.82 -13.54 -12.15
N MET A 295 4.03 -13.63 -13.46
CA MET A 295 3.68 -14.82 -14.23
C MET A 295 4.57 -16.02 -13.88
N ASP A 296 5.86 -15.82 -13.64
CA ASP A 296 6.77 -16.87 -13.14
C ASP A 296 6.30 -17.40 -11.77
N GLU A 297 5.86 -16.50 -10.87
CA GLU A 297 5.31 -16.87 -9.57
C GLU A 297 3.99 -17.65 -9.69
N LEU A 298 3.09 -17.23 -10.58
CA LEU A 298 1.85 -17.96 -10.86
C LEU A 298 2.12 -19.36 -11.42
N GLU A 299 3.10 -19.52 -12.31
CA GLU A 299 3.51 -20.83 -12.84
C GLU A 299 4.11 -21.72 -11.76
N ARG A 300 4.92 -21.15 -10.86
CA ARG A 300 5.66 -21.92 -9.85
C ARG A 300 4.83 -22.26 -8.62
N TYR A 301 4.00 -21.34 -8.15
CA TYR A 301 3.31 -21.44 -6.87
C TYR A 301 1.78 -21.52 -7.00
N GLY A 302 1.22 -21.16 -8.17
CA GLY A 302 -0.22 -21.13 -8.40
C GLY A 302 -0.93 -19.90 -7.82
N PHE A 303 -0.18 -18.97 -7.23
CA PHE A 303 -0.63 -17.67 -6.75
C PHE A 303 0.57 -16.72 -6.66
N ILE A 304 0.32 -15.42 -6.56
CA ILE A 304 1.36 -14.42 -6.33
C ILE A 304 1.53 -14.25 -4.81
N PRO A 305 2.70 -14.57 -4.22
CA PRO A 305 2.96 -14.36 -2.80
C PRO A 305 2.89 -12.87 -2.40
N ASN A 306 2.73 -12.59 -1.10
CA ASN A 306 2.74 -11.20 -0.60
C ASN A 306 3.97 -10.41 -1.10
N GLY A 307 5.14 -11.03 -1.03
CA GLY A 307 6.34 -10.56 -1.69
C GLY A 307 7.32 -11.71 -1.99
N GLY A 308 8.42 -11.38 -2.67
CA GLY A 308 9.43 -12.34 -3.17
C GLY A 308 10.31 -13.00 -2.11
N ARG A 309 9.75 -13.52 -1.02
CA ARG A 309 10.45 -14.23 0.05
C ARG A 309 9.74 -15.53 0.43
N THR A 310 10.49 -16.56 0.80
CA THR A 310 9.94 -17.90 1.11
C THR A 310 8.99 -17.91 2.30
N TYR A 311 9.19 -17.03 3.28
CA TYR A 311 8.27 -16.85 4.42
C TYR A 311 6.93 -16.17 4.05
N TYR A 312 6.76 -15.75 2.79
CA TYR A 312 5.49 -15.29 2.23
C TYR A 312 4.72 -16.39 1.47
N LEU A 313 5.28 -17.59 1.29
CA LEU A 313 4.65 -18.67 0.50
C LEU A 313 3.39 -19.31 1.13
N ASN A 314 2.89 -18.78 2.24
CA ASN A 314 1.60 -19.17 2.82
C ASN A 314 0.47 -18.17 2.57
N ARG A 315 0.79 -16.99 2.01
CA ARG A 315 -0.18 -15.89 1.86
C ARG A 315 0.08 -15.07 0.61
N SER A 316 -1.00 -14.55 0.03
CA SER A 316 -0.94 -13.62 -1.09
C SER A 316 -0.94 -12.17 -0.62
N GLY A 317 -1.41 -11.25 -1.46
CA GLY A 317 -1.79 -9.87 -1.17
C GLY A 317 -3.06 -9.51 -1.95
N PRO A 318 -3.58 -8.28 -1.87
CA PRO A 318 -4.72 -7.85 -2.68
C PRO A 318 -4.50 -8.10 -4.18
N PRO A 319 -5.37 -8.86 -4.89
CA PRO A 319 -5.06 -9.43 -6.20
C PRO A 319 -5.17 -8.43 -7.36
N LEU A 320 -4.12 -7.63 -7.56
CA LEU A 320 -4.10 -6.54 -8.54
C LEU A 320 -3.43 -6.90 -9.87
N PHE A 321 -2.99 -8.14 -10.09
CA PHE A 321 -2.31 -8.56 -11.33
C PHE A 321 -3.09 -8.18 -12.60
N MET A 322 -4.40 -8.39 -12.62
CA MET A 322 -5.21 -8.06 -13.80
C MET A 322 -5.32 -6.55 -14.06
N LYS A 323 -5.33 -5.72 -13.01
CA LYS A 323 -5.26 -4.27 -13.16
C LYS A 323 -3.90 -3.85 -13.72
N MET A 324 -2.80 -4.43 -13.24
CA MET A 324 -1.46 -4.18 -13.76
C MET A 324 -1.35 -4.55 -15.25
N LEU A 325 -1.79 -5.76 -15.60
CA LEU A 325 -1.79 -6.26 -16.97
C LEU A 325 -2.61 -5.37 -17.90
N TYR A 326 -3.83 -5.00 -17.48
CA TYR A 326 -4.69 -4.12 -18.25
C TYR A 326 -4.07 -2.74 -18.44
N THR A 327 -3.52 -2.13 -17.39
CA THR A 327 -2.83 -0.84 -17.45
C THR A 327 -1.65 -0.88 -18.44
N TYR A 328 -0.84 -1.95 -18.42
CA TYR A 328 0.26 -2.13 -19.37
C TYR A 328 -0.23 -2.30 -20.82
N VAL A 329 -1.19 -3.19 -21.07
CA VAL A 329 -1.69 -3.46 -22.42
C VAL A 329 -2.36 -2.21 -23.01
N ASN A 330 -3.15 -1.47 -22.22
CA ASN A 330 -3.79 -0.25 -22.67
C ASN A 330 -2.77 0.86 -23.01
N ALA A 331 -1.65 0.94 -22.29
CA ALA A 331 -0.61 1.93 -22.55
C ALA A 331 0.26 1.57 -23.77
N THR A 332 0.54 0.28 -23.99
CA THR A 332 1.54 -0.18 -24.98
C THR A 332 0.93 -0.76 -26.25
N ASN A 333 -0.34 -1.17 -26.20
CA ASN A 333 -1.00 -2.03 -27.19
C ASN A 333 -0.28 -3.37 -27.44
N ASP A 334 0.57 -3.82 -26.51
CA ASP A 334 1.24 -5.12 -26.60
C ASP A 334 0.27 -6.25 -26.26
N LEU A 335 -0.41 -6.78 -27.28
CA LEU A 335 -1.31 -7.92 -27.13
C LEU A 335 -0.56 -9.27 -27.02
N SER A 336 0.74 -9.30 -27.29
CA SER A 336 1.50 -10.57 -27.32
C SER A 336 1.64 -11.20 -25.93
N ILE A 337 1.72 -10.35 -24.89
CA ILE A 337 1.77 -10.77 -23.48
C ILE A 337 0.54 -11.58 -23.05
N LEU A 338 -0.62 -11.34 -23.67
CA LEU A 338 -1.89 -11.96 -23.29
C LEU A 338 -1.90 -13.48 -23.47
N ASN A 339 -1.09 -14.00 -24.41
CA ASN A 339 -0.99 -15.45 -24.63
C ASN A 339 -0.50 -16.20 -23.39
N ARG A 340 0.42 -15.61 -22.64
CA ARG A 340 0.92 -16.15 -21.37
C ARG A 340 0.04 -15.71 -20.19
N ALA A 341 -0.36 -14.44 -20.18
CA ALA A 341 -0.99 -13.84 -19.02
C ALA A 341 -2.42 -14.33 -18.76
N LEU A 342 -3.25 -14.53 -19.79
CA LEU A 342 -4.65 -14.88 -19.59
C LEU A 342 -4.83 -16.27 -18.93
N PRO A 343 -4.14 -17.34 -19.37
CA PRO A 343 -4.19 -18.63 -18.66
C PRO A 343 -3.73 -18.53 -17.19
N LEU A 344 -2.70 -17.73 -16.90
CA LEU A 344 -2.18 -17.57 -15.53
C LEU A 344 -3.09 -16.73 -14.63
N ALA A 345 -3.80 -15.76 -15.22
CA ALA A 345 -4.85 -15.05 -14.51
C ALA A 345 -6.00 -15.97 -14.04
N GLU A 346 -6.34 -16.99 -14.84
CA GLU A 346 -7.29 -18.02 -14.43
C GLU A 346 -6.75 -18.88 -13.29
N VAL A 347 -5.44 -19.18 -13.28
CA VAL A 347 -4.78 -19.89 -12.18
C VAL A 347 -4.94 -19.10 -10.87
N GLU A 348 -4.67 -17.80 -10.89
CA GLU A 348 -4.83 -16.94 -9.72
C GLU A 348 -6.28 -16.90 -9.21
N LEU A 349 -7.25 -16.70 -10.11
CA LEU A 349 -8.67 -16.66 -9.74
C LEU A 349 -9.15 -18.00 -9.16
N ASN A 350 -8.67 -19.12 -9.69
CA ASN A 350 -8.95 -20.45 -9.14
C ASN A 350 -8.32 -20.63 -7.76
N TRP A 351 -7.12 -20.09 -7.52
CA TRP A 351 -6.52 -20.13 -6.19
C TRP A 351 -7.36 -19.37 -5.16
N TRP A 352 -7.79 -18.13 -5.48
CA TRP A 352 -8.69 -17.36 -4.59
C TRP A 352 -10.00 -18.10 -4.34
N TYR A 353 -10.62 -18.65 -5.39
CA TYR A 353 -11.84 -19.42 -5.26
C TYR A 353 -11.67 -20.65 -4.35
N ASN A 354 -10.63 -21.45 -4.57
CA ASN A 354 -10.43 -22.69 -3.84
C ASN A 354 -9.95 -22.50 -2.39
N ASN A 355 -9.19 -21.43 -2.12
CA ASN A 355 -8.50 -21.26 -0.84
C ASN A 355 -9.09 -20.15 0.05
N ARG A 356 -9.90 -19.24 -0.51
CA ARG A 356 -10.32 -18.00 0.18
C ARG A 356 -11.82 -17.70 0.05
N THR A 357 -12.55 -18.38 -0.83
CA THR A 357 -13.99 -18.17 -1.00
C THR A 357 -14.84 -19.03 -0.07
N VAL A 358 -15.88 -18.42 0.50
CA VAL A 358 -16.86 -19.05 1.39
C VAL A 358 -18.29 -18.69 0.96
N ASN A 359 -19.25 -19.52 1.36
CA ASN A 359 -20.67 -19.25 1.15
C ASN A 359 -21.24 -18.38 2.28
N ILE A 360 -21.84 -17.25 1.93
CA ILE A 360 -22.46 -16.30 2.85
C ILE A 360 -23.93 -16.14 2.52
N THR A 361 -24.80 -16.47 3.46
CA THR A 361 -26.23 -16.18 3.34
C THR A 361 -26.51 -14.78 3.86
N SER A 362 -26.95 -13.89 2.97
CA SER A 362 -27.25 -12.50 3.30
C SER A 362 -28.39 -12.42 4.33
N PRO A 363 -28.20 -11.75 5.48
CA PRO A 363 -29.29 -11.46 6.40
C PRO A 363 -30.26 -10.40 5.85
N TYR A 364 -29.92 -9.76 4.73
CA TYR A 364 -30.69 -8.66 4.13
C TYR A 364 -31.63 -9.13 3.02
N SER A 365 -31.18 -10.07 2.20
CA SER A 365 -31.94 -10.59 1.05
C SER A 365 -32.29 -12.08 1.16
N ASN A 366 -31.67 -12.82 2.09
CA ASN A 366 -31.74 -14.27 2.22
C ASN A 366 -31.14 -15.06 1.02
N ASN A 367 -30.45 -14.39 0.09
CA ASN A 367 -29.67 -15.05 -0.96
C ASN A 367 -28.32 -15.55 -0.40
N THR A 368 -27.82 -16.66 -0.94
CA THR A 368 -26.48 -17.17 -0.65
C THR A 368 -25.52 -16.77 -1.76
N TRP A 369 -24.38 -16.17 -1.39
CA TRP A 369 -23.34 -15.69 -2.29
C TRP A 369 -21.99 -16.33 -1.97
N GLU A 370 -21.20 -16.53 -3.01
CA GLU A 370 -19.78 -16.91 -2.90
C GLU A 370 -18.94 -15.64 -2.80
N LEU A 371 -18.29 -15.43 -1.66
CA LEU A 371 -17.45 -14.24 -1.40
C LEU A 371 -16.10 -14.65 -0.81
N ALA A 372 -15.06 -13.90 -1.17
CA ALA A 372 -13.70 -14.15 -0.72
C ALA A 372 -13.38 -13.41 0.59
N ARG A 373 -12.48 -13.99 1.38
CA ARG A 373 -11.92 -13.41 2.61
C ARG A 373 -10.41 -13.65 2.69
N TYR A 374 -9.69 -12.78 3.39
CA TYR A 374 -8.30 -13.06 3.75
C TYR A 374 -8.28 -14.09 4.89
N ALA A 375 -7.59 -15.21 4.68
CA ALA A 375 -7.65 -16.34 5.60
C ALA A 375 -6.42 -17.24 5.49
N VAL A 376 -5.34 -16.80 6.10
CA VAL A 376 -4.06 -17.50 6.12
C VAL A 376 -4.08 -18.61 7.17
N VAL A 377 -3.64 -19.80 6.77
CA VAL A 377 -3.36 -20.89 7.72
C VAL A 377 -1.96 -20.68 8.29
N ASN A 378 -1.90 -20.35 9.58
CA ASN A 378 -0.66 -20.08 10.28
C ASN A 378 -0.75 -20.50 11.75
N THR A 379 0.31 -21.09 12.30
CA THR A 379 0.33 -21.63 13.68
C THR A 379 1.47 -21.09 14.54
N ALA A 380 2.30 -20.20 13.99
CA ALA A 380 3.48 -19.66 14.65
C ALA A 380 3.69 -18.18 14.27
N PRO A 381 4.51 -17.43 15.01
CA PRO A 381 4.85 -16.04 14.66
C PRO A 381 5.31 -15.92 13.20
N ARG A 382 4.92 -14.84 12.52
CA ARG A 382 5.44 -14.50 11.19
C ARG A 382 6.96 -14.33 11.27
N PRO A 383 7.79 -14.97 10.42
CA PRO A 383 9.24 -14.84 10.51
C PRO A 383 9.75 -13.39 10.44
N GLU A 384 9.12 -12.54 9.62
CA GLU A 384 9.52 -11.14 9.42
C GLU A 384 8.97 -10.16 10.49
N GLY A 385 8.07 -10.63 11.35
CA GLY A 385 7.46 -9.90 12.47
C GLY A 385 7.45 -10.76 13.74
N PHE A 386 8.48 -11.59 13.90
CA PHE A 386 8.46 -12.70 14.85
C PHE A 386 8.35 -12.19 16.28
N PHE A 387 9.12 -11.16 16.61
CA PHE A 387 9.17 -10.62 17.96
C PHE A 387 7.84 -9.97 18.37
N GLU A 388 7.22 -9.26 17.45
CA GLU A 388 5.96 -8.56 17.65
C GLU A 388 4.80 -9.54 17.81
N ASP A 389 4.73 -10.56 16.97
CA ASP A 389 3.75 -11.65 17.08
C ASP A 389 3.96 -12.44 18.38
N TYR A 390 5.22 -12.73 18.73
CA TYR A 390 5.59 -13.40 19.99
C TYR A 390 5.13 -12.60 21.22
N LEU A 391 5.33 -11.29 21.25
CA LEU A 391 4.85 -10.43 22.35
C LEU A 391 3.32 -10.26 22.34
N THR A 392 2.69 -10.34 21.18
CA THR A 392 1.23 -10.32 21.08
C THR A 392 0.62 -11.50 21.83
N THR A 393 1.25 -12.68 21.81
CA THR A 393 0.77 -13.92 22.48
C THR A 393 1.42 -14.23 23.82
N ASN A 394 2.62 -13.69 24.10
CA ASN A 394 3.41 -13.99 25.31
C ASN A 394 3.83 -12.74 26.11
N GLY A 395 3.29 -11.56 25.75
CA GLY A 395 3.65 -10.29 26.36
C GLY A 395 3.39 -10.23 27.88
N PRO A 396 4.14 -9.40 28.62
CA PRO A 396 4.03 -9.30 30.07
C PRO A 396 2.70 -8.69 30.55
N ASP A 397 1.92 -8.09 29.65
CA ASP A 397 0.60 -7.54 29.91
C ASP A 397 -0.53 -8.61 29.82
N ILE A 398 -0.18 -9.86 29.51
CA ILE A 398 -1.10 -10.99 29.50
C ILE A 398 -1.20 -11.58 30.92
N SER A 399 -2.38 -11.45 31.54
CA SER A 399 -2.63 -11.98 32.88
C SER A 399 -2.96 -13.48 32.91
N VAL A 400 -3.56 -13.99 31.83
CA VAL A 400 -3.93 -15.40 31.65
C VAL A 400 -3.24 -15.89 30.37
N PRO A 401 -2.24 -16.80 30.48
CA PRO A 401 -1.56 -17.33 29.31
C PRO A 401 -2.53 -17.99 28.33
N TYR A 402 -2.36 -17.70 27.04
CA TYR A 402 -3.12 -18.35 25.98
C TYR A 402 -2.77 -19.84 25.87
N THR A 403 -3.77 -20.67 25.55
CA THR A 403 -3.55 -22.05 25.12
C THR A 403 -2.84 -22.07 23.75
N GLU A 404 -2.25 -23.19 23.37
CA GLU A 404 -1.58 -23.32 22.06
C GLU A 404 -2.55 -23.11 20.89
N GLU A 405 -3.82 -23.53 21.02
CA GLU A 405 -4.87 -23.27 20.04
C GLU A 405 -5.17 -21.77 19.91
N GLN A 406 -5.32 -21.06 21.03
CA GLN A 406 -5.56 -19.62 21.03
C GLN A 406 -4.39 -18.83 20.44
N LYS A 407 -3.15 -19.26 20.70
CA LYS A 407 -1.96 -18.66 20.07
C LYS A 407 -1.96 -18.90 18.57
N ALA A 408 -2.21 -20.14 18.12
CA ALA A 408 -2.26 -20.49 16.71
C ALA A 408 -3.34 -19.67 15.98
N ASP A 409 -4.54 -19.55 16.55
CA ASP A 409 -5.60 -18.70 15.99
C ASP A 409 -5.17 -17.24 15.87
N LEU A 410 -4.52 -16.67 16.90
CA LEU A 410 -4.06 -15.29 16.86
C LEU A 410 -2.94 -15.08 15.82
N TYR A 411 -2.02 -16.05 15.66
CA TYR A 411 -1.02 -16.00 14.59
C TYR A 411 -1.64 -16.10 13.20
N ALA A 412 -2.76 -16.82 13.03
CA ALA A 412 -3.52 -16.85 11.80
C ALA A 412 -4.20 -15.50 11.51
N GLU A 413 -4.75 -14.82 12.52
CA GLU A 413 -5.29 -13.47 12.35
C GLU A 413 -4.22 -12.46 11.94
N LEU A 414 -3.04 -12.49 12.58
CA LEU A 414 -1.92 -11.60 12.26
C LEU A 414 -1.41 -11.82 10.83
N ALA A 415 -1.23 -13.08 10.43
CA ALA A 415 -0.83 -13.41 9.06
C ALA A 415 -1.91 -13.05 8.03
N SER A 416 -3.20 -13.18 8.37
CA SER A 416 -4.31 -12.74 7.51
C SER A 416 -4.38 -11.22 7.41
N GLY A 417 -4.05 -10.50 8.48
CA GLY A 417 -3.89 -9.05 8.46
C GLY A 417 -2.81 -8.62 7.45
N ALA A 418 -1.68 -9.30 7.43
CA ALA A 418 -0.63 -9.08 6.42
C ALA A 418 -1.08 -9.44 4.99
N GLU A 419 -1.84 -10.52 4.79
CA GLU A 419 -2.42 -10.88 3.47
C GLU A 419 -3.37 -9.79 2.94
N SER A 420 -4.03 -9.06 3.82
CA SER A 420 -4.95 -7.98 3.43
C SER A 420 -4.26 -6.72 2.92
N GLY A 421 -2.95 -6.57 3.19
CA GLY A 421 -2.20 -5.33 3.02
C GLY A 421 -2.45 -4.27 4.09
N TYR A 422 -3.39 -4.48 5.02
CA TYR A 422 -3.71 -3.56 6.12
C TYR A 422 -3.20 -4.07 7.48
N ASP A 423 -1.92 -4.44 7.58
CA ASP A 423 -1.24 -4.88 8.79
C ASP A 423 -0.66 -3.68 9.59
N PHE A 424 -1.31 -3.15 10.62
CA PHE A 424 -2.61 -3.51 11.16
C PHE A 424 -3.55 -2.30 11.22
N THR A 425 -4.84 -2.58 11.39
CA THR A 425 -5.93 -1.60 11.44
C THR A 425 -7.03 -2.04 12.41
N ALA A 426 -7.71 -1.07 13.01
CA ALA A 426 -8.96 -1.25 13.74
C ALA A 426 -10.09 -1.83 12.89
N ARG A 427 -10.04 -1.70 11.55
CA ARG A 427 -11.06 -2.22 10.62
C ARG A 427 -11.39 -3.70 10.87
N PHE A 428 -10.38 -4.51 11.21
CA PHE A 428 -10.54 -5.93 11.48
C PHE A 428 -10.62 -6.27 12.98
N SER A 429 -10.70 -5.27 13.86
CA SER A 429 -10.74 -5.47 15.30
C SER A 429 -12.17 -5.53 15.82
N SER A 430 -12.44 -6.49 16.69
CA SER A 430 -13.70 -6.56 17.43
C SER A 430 -13.81 -5.52 18.56
N ASN A 431 -12.70 -4.92 18.98
CA ASN A 431 -12.67 -3.85 19.96
C ASN A 431 -11.58 -2.82 19.62
N PRO A 432 -11.82 -1.92 18.67
CA PRO A 432 -10.79 -1.03 18.14
C PRO A 432 -10.35 0.12 19.07
N TYR A 433 -10.96 0.25 20.26
CA TYR A 433 -10.54 1.22 21.27
C TYR A 433 -9.72 0.60 22.41
N VAL A 434 -9.55 -0.74 22.41
CA VAL A 434 -8.74 -1.41 23.43
C VAL A 434 -7.28 -0.95 23.33
N GLY A 435 -6.62 -0.75 24.47
CA GLY A 435 -5.28 -0.14 24.51
C GLY A 435 -5.27 1.39 24.33
N GLY A 436 -6.41 2.00 23.97
CA GLY A 436 -6.54 3.45 23.81
C GLY A 436 -5.60 4.02 22.74
N ASN A 437 -5.16 5.27 22.94
CA ASN A 437 -4.17 5.93 22.07
C ASN A 437 -2.71 5.65 22.50
N SER A 438 -2.49 4.54 23.23
CA SER A 438 -1.19 4.19 23.77
C SER A 438 -0.22 3.72 22.68
N SER A 439 1.08 3.73 23.00
CA SER A 439 2.09 3.13 22.13
C SER A 439 2.08 1.60 22.16
N ASN A 440 1.31 0.99 23.07
CA ASN A 440 1.18 -0.46 23.16
C ASN A 440 0.06 -0.95 22.23
N GLN A 441 0.44 -1.53 21.10
CA GLN A 441 -0.47 -2.03 20.08
C GLN A 441 -0.98 -3.46 20.37
N TYR A 442 -0.33 -4.23 21.24
CA TYR A 442 -0.67 -5.64 21.46
C TYR A 442 -2.12 -5.88 21.91
N PRO A 443 -2.74 -5.04 22.77
CA PRO A 443 -4.14 -5.24 23.16
C PRO A 443 -5.12 -5.26 21.98
N ILE A 444 -4.94 -4.37 20.99
CA ILE A 444 -5.84 -4.30 19.82
C ILE A 444 -5.51 -5.40 18.80
N LEU A 445 -4.24 -5.80 18.69
CA LEU A 445 -3.85 -6.94 17.85
C LEU A 445 -4.49 -8.26 18.33
N ARG A 446 -4.64 -8.44 19.65
CA ARG A 446 -5.31 -9.62 20.26
C ARG A 446 -6.82 -9.68 19.97
N THR A 447 -7.41 -8.63 19.41
CA THR A 447 -8.85 -8.57 19.13
C THR A 447 -9.19 -8.63 17.64
N LEU A 448 -8.18 -8.91 16.78
CA LEU A 448 -8.36 -9.09 15.35
C LEU A 448 -9.29 -10.27 15.02
N GLN A 449 -10.10 -10.07 13.98
CA GLN A 449 -11.05 -11.03 13.39
C GLN A 449 -11.03 -10.91 11.87
N VAL A 450 -9.83 -10.90 11.30
CA VAL A 450 -9.61 -10.78 9.84
C VAL A 450 -10.27 -11.94 9.13
N ARG A 451 -10.06 -13.17 9.63
CA ARG A 451 -10.63 -14.38 9.01
C ARG A 451 -12.15 -14.44 9.08
N GLU A 452 -12.77 -13.77 10.05
CA GLU A 452 -14.23 -13.71 10.18
C GLU A 452 -14.85 -12.48 9.50
N THR A 453 -14.03 -11.72 8.76
CA THR A 453 -14.47 -10.56 7.98
C THR A 453 -14.45 -10.89 6.51
N ILE A 454 -15.57 -10.67 5.81
CA ILE A 454 -15.63 -10.60 4.35
C ILE A 454 -15.32 -9.16 3.94
N PRO A 455 -14.14 -8.88 3.35
CA PRO A 455 -13.70 -7.53 3.06
C PRO A 455 -14.32 -6.99 1.77
N VAL A 456 -14.83 -5.77 1.79
CA VAL A 456 -15.44 -5.15 0.60
C VAL A 456 -14.42 -4.84 -0.49
N ASP A 457 -13.19 -4.49 -0.10
CA ASP A 457 -12.08 -4.23 -1.02
C ASP A 457 -11.68 -5.47 -1.82
N LEU A 458 -11.43 -6.61 -1.17
CA LEU A 458 -11.06 -7.86 -1.84
C LEU A 458 -12.09 -8.27 -2.90
N ASN A 459 -13.37 -8.27 -2.53
CA ASN A 459 -14.44 -8.67 -3.44
C ASN A 459 -14.63 -7.64 -4.58
N SER A 460 -14.41 -6.36 -4.32
CA SER A 460 -14.41 -5.32 -5.36
C SER A 460 -13.25 -5.45 -6.34
N ILE A 461 -12.07 -5.85 -5.86
CA ILE A 461 -10.90 -6.14 -6.71
C ILE A 461 -11.21 -7.35 -7.57
N LEU A 462 -11.70 -8.46 -7.01
CA LEU A 462 -12.04 -9.67 -7.76
C LEU A 462 -13.17 -9.43 -8.79
N TYR A 463 -14.13 -8.58 -8.48
CA TYR A 463 -15.12 -8.12 -9.46
C TYR A 463 -14.44 -7.43 -10.65
N LYS A 464 -13.60 -6.43 -10.38
CA LYS A 464 -12.90 -5.70 -11.45
C LYS A 464 -11.92 -6.60 -12.20
N TYR A 465 -11.31 -7.57 -11.53
CA TYR A 465 -10.47 -8.61 -12.13
C TYR A 465 -11.25 -9.37 -13.20
N ARG A 466 -12.46 -9.86 -12.89
CA ARG A 466 -13.32 -10.57 -13.86
C ARG A 466 -13.74 -9.66 -15.03
N VAL A 467 -14.09 -8.40 -14.76
CA VAL A 467 -14.44 -7.42 -15.81
C VAL A 467 -13.28 -7.22 -16.78
N LEU A 468 -12.08 -6.94 -16.26
CA LEU A 468 -10.88 -6.69 -17.08
C LEU A 468 -10.43 -7.96 -17.81
N LEU A 469 -10.53 -9.13 -17.19
CA LEU A 469 -10.20 -10.40 -17.82
C LEU A 469 -11.13 -10.69 -19.01
N ALA A 470 -12.44 -10.43 -18.88
CA ALA A 470 -13.38 -10.54 -19.99
C ALA A 470 -13.04 -9.58 -21.15
N GLU A 471 -12.61 -8.37 -20.83
CA GLU A 471 -12.18 -7.37 -21.81
C GLU A 471 -10.91 -7.80 -22.55
N LEU A 472 -9.89 -8.27 -21.83
CA LEU A 472 -8.63 -8.72 -22.45
C LEU A 472 -8.81 -10.01 -23.26
N TYR A 473 -9.71 -10.93 -22.86
CA TYR A 473 -10.11 -12.04 -23.72
C TYR A 473 -10.75 -11.55 -25.03
N THR A 474 -11.51 -10.45 -25.00
CA THR A 474 -12.08 -9.85 -26.21
C THR A 474 -11.00 -9.28 -27.12
N GLN A 475 -10.00 -8.60 -26.54
CA GLN A 475 -8.87 -8.07 -27.29
C GLN A 475 -8.01 -9.20 -27.89
N ALA A 476 -7.71 -10.24 -27.11
CA ALA A 476 -6.99 -11.43 -27.59
C ALA A 476 -7.77 -12.18 -28.69
N ALA A 477 -9.11 -12.17 -28.65
CA ALA A 477 -9.95 -12.84 -29.64
C ALA A 477 -9.86 -12.25 -31.06
N GLN A 478 -9.27 -11.06 -31.21
CA GLN A 478 -8.86 -10.53 -32.52
C GLN A 478 -7.73 -11.36 -33.16
N THR A 479 -7.10 -12.28 -32.39
CA THR A 479 -5.99 -13.15 -32.82
C THR A 479 -6.26 -14.66 -32.62
N ALA A 480 -7.17 -15.10 -31.73
CA ALA A 480 -7.61 -16.50 -31.61
C ALA A 480 -8.97 -16.67 -30.88
N THR A 481 -9.84 -17.59 -31.32
CA THR A 481 -11.20 -17.79 -30.76
C THR A 481 -11.24 -18.24 -29.29
N THR A 482 -11.65 -17.36 -28.37
CA THR A 482 -12.05 -17.71 -26.98
C THR A 482 -13.39 -17.10 -26.48
N PRO A 483 -14.54 -17.18 -27.21
CA PRO A 483 -15.79 -16.54 -26.76
C PRO A 483 -16.37 -17.08 -25.43
N LEU A 484 -16.06 -18.32 -25.05
CA LEU A 484 -16.65 -18.94 -23.85
C LEU A 484 -16.11 -18.35 -22.54
N SER A 485 -14.81 -18.06 -22.45
CA SER A 485 -14.20 -17.45 -21.25
C SER A 485 -14.71 -16.03 -21.01
N GLN A 486 -14.85 -15.24 -22.08
CA GLN A 486 -15.39 -13.88 -21.98
C GLN A 486 -16.83 -13.86 -21.40
N ALA A 487 -17.72 -14.70 -21.93
CA ALA A 487 -19.10 -14.78 -21.45
C ALA A 487 -19.16 -15.27 -19.99
N TYR A 488 -18.34 -16.24 -19.62
CA TYR A 488 -18.23 -16.73 -18.25
C TYR A 488 -17.82 -15.62 -17.28
N HIS A 489 -16.72 -14.91 -17.53
CA HIS A 489 -16.26 -13.84 -16.64
C HIS A 489 -17.22 -12.67 -16.56
N THR A 490 -17.88 -12.32 -17.66
CA THR A 490 -18.94 -11.29 -17.67
C THR A 490 -20.07 -11.68 -16.72
N GLN A 491 -20.56 -12.92 -16.81
CA GLN A 491 -21.63 -13.41 -15.94
C GLN A 491 -21.19 -13.51 -14.47
N SER A 492 -19.97 -14.01 -14.21
CA SER A 492 -19.42 -14.08 -12.86
C SER A 492 -19.23 -12.70 -12.24
N ALA A 493 -18.81 -11.70 -13.02
CA ALA A 493 -18.72 -10.32 -12.58
C ALA A 493 -20.10 -9.76 -12.17
N GLU A 494 -21.15 -9.98 -12.96
CA GLU A 494 -22.50 -9.52 -12.60
C GLU A 494 -23.05 -10.20 -11.35
N THR A 495 -22.78 -11.50 -11.16
CA THR A 495 -23.11 -12.22 -9.92
C THR A 495 -22.38 -11.61 -8.72
N LEU A 496 -21.06 -11.38 -8.84
CA LEU A 496 -20.26 -10.81 -7.75
C LEU A 496 -20.65 -9.36 -7.43
N LYS A 497 -20.97 -8.55 -8.45
CA LYS A 497 -21.53 -7.20 -8.26
C LYS A 497 -22.83 -7.24 -7.47
N SER A 498 -23.72 -8.18 -7.77
CA SER A 498 -24.97 -8.37 -7.05
C SER A 498 -24.72 -8.75 -5.59
N ALA A 499 -23.76 -9.65 -5.34
CA ALA A 499 -23.34 -10.01 -3.99
C ALA A 499 -22.75 -8.81 -3.22
N ILE A 500 -21.92 -7.99 -3.87
CA ILE A 500 -21.32 -6.79 -3.26
C ILE A 500 -22.39 -5.78 -2.82
N LEU A 501 -23.37 -5.52 -3.69
CA LEU A 501 -24.49 -4.61 -3.41
C LEU A 501 -25.43 -5.15 -2.33
N ASP A 502 -25.56 -6.47 -2.19
CA ASP A 502 -26.38 -7.07 -1.14
C ASP A 502 -25.66 -7.08 0.22
N ILE A 503 -24.43 -7.57 0.26
CA ILE A 503 -23.71 -7.82 1.51
C ILE A 503 -23.11 -6.54 2.10
N PHE A 504 -22.53 -5.65 1.29
CA PHE A 504 -21.72 -4.54 1.81
C PHE A 504 -22.41 -3.17 1.82
N TRP A 505 -23.41 -2.95 0.95
CA TRP A 505 -24.05 -1.63 0.80
C TRP A 505 -25.09 -1.33 1.89
N ASP A 506 -24.92 -0.23 2.62
CA ASP A 506 -25.96 0.31 3.50
C ASP A 506 -26.61 1.55 2.86
N SER A 507 -27.83 1.38 2.35
CA SER A 507 -28.57 2.43 1.66
C SER A 507 -28.98 3.61 2.54
N LYS A 508 -29.02 3.46 3.87
CA LYS A 508 -29.31 4.58 4.79
C LYS A 508 -28.08 5.43 5.05
N LYS A 509 -26.92 4.77 5.13
CA LYS A 509 -25.62 5.43 5.34
C LYS A 509 -24.96 5.87 4.03
N LEU A 510 -25.51 5.46 2.89
CA LEU A 510 -24.98 5.70 1.56
C LEU A 510 -23.50 5.33 1.44
N TYR A 511 -23.11 4.19 2.02
CA TYR A 511 -21.72 3.74 2.03
C TYR A 511 -21.60 2.22 2.11
N PHE A 512 -20.43 1.71 1.73
CA PHE A 512 -20.09 0.29 1.79
C PHE A 512 -19.26 -0.05 3.03
N TYR A 513 -19.55 -1.20 3.65
CA TYR A 513 -18.88 -1.70 4.84
C TYR A 513 -18.50 -3.16 4.65
N ASP A 514 -17.45 -3.62 5.33
CA ASP A 514 -17.15 -5.04 5.42
C ASP A 514 -18.28 -5.80 6.12
N PHE A 515 -18.36 -7.11 5.91
CA PHE A 515 -19.34 -7.97 6.56
C PHE A 515 -18.66 -8.94 7.53
N ASN A 516 -19.09 -8.97 8.79
CA ASN A 516 -18.55 -9.91 9.77
C ASN A 516 -19.45 -11.16 9.84
N ILE A 517 -18.87 -12.33 9.60
CA ILE A 517 -19.55 -13.62 9.53
C ILE A 517 -20.13 -14.00 10.89
N THR A 518 -19.35 -13.82 11.96
CA THR A 518 -19.75 -14.17 13.33
C THR A 518 -20.91 -13.31 13.83
N ALA A 519 -20.85 -11.99 13.57
CA ALA A 519 -21.91 -11.05 13.92
C ALA A 519 -23.12 -11.15 12.97
N ASN A 520 -22.94 -11.81 11.81
CA ASN A 520 -23.92 -11.87 10.72
C ASN A 520 -24.46 -10.48 10.35
N ALA A 521 -23.56 -9.51 10.23
CA ALA A 521 -23.90 -8.11 9.99
C ALA A 521 -22.74 -7.33 9.36
N ARG A 522 -23.08 -6.26 8.64
CA ARG A 522 -22.12 -5.22 8.22
C ARG A 522 -21.43 -4.61 9.43
N SER A 523 -20.14 -4.32 9.26
CA SER A 523 -19.34 -3.55 10.20
C SER A 523 -19.95 -2.17 10.43
N SER A 524 -19.81 -1.66 11.65
CA SER A 524 -20.14 -0.27 11.97
C SER A 524 -19.00 0.71 11.69
N TRP A 525 -17.85 0.21 11.22
CA TRP A 525 -16.62 0.97 11.07
C TRP A 525 -16.47 1.54 9.67
N PHE A 526 -16.30 2.85 9.59
CA PHE A 526 -15.91 3.49 8.34
C PHE A 526 -14.43 3.23 8.05
N SER A 527 -14.14 2.83 6.82
CA SER A 527 -12.81 2.63 6.26
C SER A 527 -12.81 3.10 4.80
N PRO A 528 -11.71 3.66 4.28
CA PRO A 528 -11.55 3.96 2.86
C PRO A 528 -11.83 2.77 1.93
N ALA A 529 -11.81 1.53 2.44
CA ALA A 529 -12.20 0.33 1.72
C ALA A 529 -13.60 0.44 1.08
N GLY A 530 -14.52 1.21 1.67
CA GLY A 530 -15.84 1.44 1.09
C GLY A 530 -15.84 2.22 -0.24
N PHE A 531 -14.71 2.81 -0.64
CA PHE A 531 -14.53 3.42 -1.96
C PHE A 531 -14.08 2.43 -3.05
N TYR A 532 -13.63 1.22 -2.69
CA TYR A 532 -13.19 0.22 -3.68
C TYR A 532 -14.31 -0.20 -4.66
N PRO A 533 -15.58 -0.37 -4.25
CA PRO A 533 -16.67 -0.61 -5.20
C PRO A 533 -16.77 0.48 -6.28
N TYR A 534 -16.69 1.77 -5.90
CA TYR A 534 -16.72 2.90 -6.83
C TYR A 534 -15.48 2.92 -7.74
N TRP A 535 -14.29 2.68 -7.20
CA TRP A 535 -13.07 2.52 -8.00
C TRP A 535 -13.17 1.34 -8.99
N SER A 536 -13.90 0.29 -8.63
CA SER A 536 -14.19 -0.83 -9.52
C SER A 536 -15.36 -0.57 -10.48
N GLY A 537 -16.03 0.58 -10.42
CA GLY A 537 -17.14 0.96 -11.30
C GLY A 537 -18.53 0.51 -10.83
N ILE A 538 -18.68 0.13 -9.56
CA ILE A 538 -19.96 -0.23 -8.94
C ILE A 538 -20.56 1.02 -8.28
N VAL A 539 -21.61 1.56 -8.90
CA VAL A 539 -22.42 2.66 -8.35
C VAL A 539 -23.78 2.11 -7.92
N PRO A 540 -24.14 2.15 -6.61
CA PRO A 540 -25.45 1.72 -6.12
C PRO A 540 -26.62 2.47 -6.78
N LEU A 541 -27.78 1.82 -6.82
CA LEU A 541 -28.94 2.36 -7.54
C LEU A 541 -29.47 3.66 -6.92
N GLU A 542 -29.44 3.78 -5.60
CA GLU A 542 -29.85 4.97 -4.86
C GLU A 542 -28.93 6.16 -5.12
N VAL A 543 -27.65 5.89 -5.39
CA VAL A 543 -26.64 6.87 -5.76
C VAL A 543 -26.77 7.25 -7.23
N ALA A 544 -26.93 6.26 -8.11
CA ALA A 544 -27.03 6.45 -9.56
C ALA A 544 -28.31 7.18 -10.02
N LYS A 545 -29.29 7.36 -9.12
CA LYS A 545 -30.56 8.02 -9.42
C LYS A 545 -30.69 9.42 -8.80
N ASP A 546 -29.79 9.80 -7.90
CA ASP A 546 -29.90 11.05 -7.15
C ASP A 546 -28.52 11.68 -6.94
N SER A 547 -28.31 12.84 -7.56
CA SER A 547 -27.08 13.63 -7.42
C SER A 547 -26.78 14.06 -5.98
N THR A 548 -27.82 14.23 -5.15
CA THR A 548 -27.67 14.55 -3.72
C THR A 548 -27.10 13.35 -2.97
N ASN A 549 -27.59 12.14 -3.26
CA ASN A 549 -27.04 10.92 -2.67
C ASN A 549 -25.61 10.66 -3.15
N ALA A 550 -25.29 10.99 -4.41
CA ALA A 550 -23.93 10.90 -4.92
C ALA A 550 -22.96 11.80 -4.18
N LEU A 551 -23.31 13.08 -3.95
CA LEU A 551 -22.50 13.95 -3.12
C LEU A 551 -22.40 13.44 -1.68
N ALA A 552 -23.52 12.99 -1.10
CA ALA A 552 -23.60 12.50 0.28
C ALA A 552 -22.74 11.25 0.53
N ALA A 553 -22.61 10.35 -0.45
CA ALA A 553 -21.74 9.17 -0.38
C ALA A 553 -20.24 9.56 -0.26
N PHE A 554 -19.85 10.74 -0.72
CA PHE A 554 -18.49 11.27 -0.68
C PHE A 554 -18.31 12.42 0.32
N SER A 555 -19.31 12.75 1.13
CA SER A 555 -19.24 13.83 2.12
C SER A 555 -18.10 13.67 3.13
N ALA A 556 -17.67 12.44 3.43
CA ALA A 556 -16.49 12.19 4.28
C ALA A 556 -15.20 12.76 3.65
N VAL A 557 -15.04 12.69 2.33
CA VAL A 557 -13.89 13.28 1.60
C VAL A 557 -13.89 14.79 1.76
N ARG A 558 -15.06 15.40 1.52
CA ARG A 558 -15.24 16.84 1.71
C ARG A 558 -14.95 17.27 3.15
N MET A 559 -15.47 16.53 4.12
CA MET A 559 -15.23 16.81 5.54
C MET A 559 -13.74 16.78 5.88
N VAL A 560 -12.99 15.81 5.34
CA VAL A 560 -11.54 15.77 5.56
C VAL A 560 -10.84 16.99 5.00
N LEU A 561 -11.14 17.37 3.75
CA LEU A 561 -10.52 18.52 3.09
C LEU A 561 -10.83 19.84 3.80
N ALA A 562 -12.06 20.00 4.30
CA ALA A 562 -12.50 21.15 5.08
C ALA A 562 -11.83 21.23 6.47
N ARG A 563 -11.63 20.10 7.14
CA ARG A 563 -11.27 20.05 8.56
C ARG A 563 -9.79 19.85 8.87
N TYR A 564 -9.05 19.11 8.05
CA TYR A 564 -7.68 18.74 8.36
C TYR A 564 -6.71 19.33 7.34
N ASN A 565 -5.47 19.63 7.75
CA ASN A 565 -4.47 20.19 6.82
C ASN A 565 -3.82 19.12 5.92
N GLY A 566 -3.75 17.86 6.35
CA GLY A 566 -3.20 16.77 5.54
C GLY A 566 -4.24 16.13 4.62
N THR A 567 -4.03 14.86 4.26
CA THR A 567 -4.88 14.12 3.30
C THR A 567 -5.71 13.00 3.98
N PHE A 568 -6.48 12.24 3.20
CA PHE A 568 -7.47 11.28 3.71
C PHE A 568 -6.85 10.13 4.50
N PRO A 569 -7.23 9.92 5.78
CA PRO A 569 -6.62 8.90 6.63
C PRO A 569 -7.16 7.48 6.38
N GLY A 570 -6.42 6.47 6.84
CA GLY A 570 -6.82 5.05 6.80
C GLY A 570 -8.04 4.72 7.67
N SER A 571 -8.32 5.54 8.70
CA SER A 571 -9.56 5.51 9.49
C SER A 571 -9.76 6.85 10.21
N PHE A 572 -10.81 6.99 11.02
CA PHE A 572 -11.00 8.15 11.89
C PHE A 572 -10.70 7.86 13.37
N VAL A 573 -10.05 6.72 13.67
CA VAL A 573 -9.74 6.28 15.05
C VAL A 573 -8.23 6.25 15.25
N GLN A 574 -7.76 6.78 16.39
CA GLN A 574 -6.34 6.78 16.73
C GLN A 574 -5.96 5.58 17.60
N THR A 575 -5.53 4.49 16.96
CA THR A 575 -5.19 3.21 17.61
C THR A 575 -3.70 3.04 17.88
N GLY A 576 -2.86 3.81 17.18
CA GLY A 576 -1.40 3.59 17.14
C GLY A 576 -0.97 2.55 16.10
N LEU A 577 -1.91 1.79 15.51
CA LEU A 577 -1.66 0.95 14.35
C LEU A 577 -1.46 1.80 13.10
N GLN A 578 -0.79 1.25 12.09
CA GLN A 578 -0.34 2.06 10.96
C GLN A 578 -1.42 2.34 9.90
N TRP A 579 -2.44 1.50 9.77
CA TRP A 579 -3.54 1.70 8.81
C TRP A 579 -4.76 2.39 9.43
N ASP A 580 -4.51 3.23 10.44
CA ASP A 580 -5.51 4.01 11.18
C ASP A 580 -5.09 5.48 11.29
N ALA A 581 -6.01 6.35 11.78
CA ALA A 581 -5.68 7.74 12.01
C ALA A 581 -4.44 7.89 12.93
N PRO A 582 -3.50 8.81 12.60
CA PRO A 582 -3.63 9.85 11.60
C PRO A 582 -3.01 9.51 10.24
N ASN A 583 -2.65 8.26 9.98
CA ASN A 583 -1.88 7.94 8.78
C ASN A 583 -2.77 7.95 7.54
N ALA A 584 -2.24 8.52 6.47
CA ALA A 584 -2.83 8.56 5.16
C ALA A 584 -1.92 7.81 4.18
N TRP A 585 -2.49 6.83 3.50
CA TRP A 585 -1.74 5.94 2.61
C TRP A 585 -1.95 6.32 1.15
N PRO A 586 -0.88 6.36 0.32
CA PRO A 586 -0.98 6.67 -1.10
C PRO A 586 -2.06 5.86 -1.84
N PRO A 587 -2.15 4.51 -1.69
CA PRO A 587 -3.22 3.72 -2.28
C PRO A 587 -4.63 4.27 -2.07
N HIS A 588 -4.96 4.72 -0.85
CA HIS A 588 -6.31 5.23 -0.54
C HIS A 588 -6.59 6.55 -1.24
N GLN A 589 -5.57 7.41 -1.41
CA GLN A 589 -5.74 8.67 -2.12
C GLN A 589 -6.05 8.42 -3.59
N PHE A 590 -5.28 7.54 -4.23
CA PHE A 590 -5.51 7.09 -5.61
C PHE A 590 -6.93 6.53 -5.78
N ILE A 591 -7.35 5.64 -4.88
CA ILE A 591 -8.66 4.98 -4.96
C ILE A 591 -9.80 5.97 -4.77
N ILE A 592 -9.68 6.93 -3.87
CA ILE A 592 -10.69 7.98 -3.67
C ILE A 592 -10.81 8.86 -4.92
N ILE A 593 -9.68 9.26 -5.51
CA ILE A 593 -9.66 10.08 -6.73
C ILE A 593 -10.33 9.33 -7.88
N GLU A 594 -9.95 8.08 -8.12
CA GLU A 594 -10.54 7.27 -9.19
C GLU A 594 -12.01 6.93 -8.91
N ALA A 595 -12.40 6.71 -7.66
CA ALA A 595 -13.79 6.52 -7.27
C ALA A 595 -14.66 7.74 -7.59
N LEU A 596 -14.15 8.96 -7.35
CA LEU A 596 -14.81 10.22 -7.74
C LEU A 596 -14.90 10.37 -9.26
N GLN A 597 -13.86 9.97 -9.99
CA GLN A 597 -13.80 10.04 -11.46
C GLN A 597 -14.71 9.01 -12.14
N ASN A 598 -14.98 7.88 -11.49
CA ASN A 598 -15.87 6.84 -12.00
C ASN A 598 -17.37 7.14 -11.81
N LEU A 599 -17.71 8.27 -11.16
CA LEU A 599 -19.10 8.70 -11.08
C LEU A 599 -19.58 9.22 -12.44
N PRO A 600 -20.78 8.82 -12.90
CA PRO A 600 -21.38 9.36 -14.12
C PRO A 600 -21.56 10.89 -14.08
N ASP A 601 -21.20 11.58 -15.16
CA ASP A 601 -21.27 13.05 -15.27
C ASP A 601 -22.66 13.62 -14.93
N ASN A 602 -23.73 12.88 -15.25
CA ASN A 602 -25.10 13.32 -14.97
C ASN A 602 -25.42 13.39 -13.46
N LEU A 603 -24.61 12.77 -12.61
CA LEU A 603 -24.73 12.87 -11.14
C LEU A 603 -23.92 14.03 -10.56
N THR A 604 -22.97 14.56 -11.32
CA THR A 604 -21.94 15.47 -10.78
C THR A 604 -21.94 16.86 -11.41
N ALA A 605 -22.74 17.09 -12.46
CA ALA A 605 -22.81 18.33 -13.24
C ALA A 605 -23.11 19.63 -12.46
N VAL A 606 -23.41 19.56 -11.16
CA VAL A 606 -23.59 20.73 -10.30
C VAL A 606 -22.29 21.10 -9.58
N ALA A 607 -22.10 22.39 -9.34
CA ALA A 607 -20.96 22.88 -8.55
C ALA A 607 -20.98 22.33 -7.12
N LEU A 608 -19.80 22.22 -6.49
CA LEU A 608 -19.69 21.85 -5.09
C LEU A 608 -20.45 22.87 -4.23
N PRO A 609 -21.48 22.47 -3.45
CA PRO A 609 -22.30 23.42 -2.69
C PRO A 609 -21.45 24.15 -1.64
N THR A 610 -21.57 25.46 -1.47
CA THR A 610 -20.87 26.18 -0.40
C THR A 610 -21.45 25.81 0.98
N LEU A 611 -20.59 25.59 1.98
CA LEU A 611 -21.04 25.41 3.37
C LEU A 611 -21.43 26.74 4.00
N SER A 612 -22.48 26.76 4.81
CA SER A 612 -22.83 27.93 5.63
C SER A 612 -21.81 28.12 6.75
N SER A 613 -21.51 29.37 7.13
CA SER A 613 -20.57 29.70 8.22
C SER A 613 -20.98 29.19 9.61
N GLU A 614 -22.19 28.65 9.78
CA GLU A 614 -22.76 28.23 11.07
C GLU A 614 -22.74 26.71 11.28
N VAL A 615 -22.48 25.92 10.24
CA VAL A 615 -22.61 24.46 10.29
C VAL A 615 -21.34 23.78 9.76
N SER A 616 -20.87 22.79 10.50
CA SER A 616 -19.72 21.96 10.15
C SER A 616 -20.02 21.06 8.94
N SER A 617 -19.00 20.81 8.13
CA SER A 617 -18.96 19.86 7.02
C SER A 617 -19.39 18.45 7.44
N PHE A 618 -19.24 18.10 8.72
CA PHE A 618 -19.77 16.88 9.31
C PHE A 618 -21.30 16.74 9.12
N SER A 619 -22.05 17.84 9.09
CA SER A 619 -23.51 17.78 8.90
C SER A 619 -23.92 17.26 7.52
N LEU A 620 -23.01 17.30 6.53
CA LEU A 620 -23.23 16.75 5.20
C LEU A 620 -23.02 15.24 5.17
N VAL A 621 -22.37 14.67 6.19
CA VAL A 621 -22.11 13.24 6.29
C VAL A 621 -23.40 12.53 6.68
N PRO A 622 -23.86 11.53 5.90
CA PRO A 622 -25.06 10.76 6.25
C PRO A 622 -25.01 10.21 7.68
N GLY A 623 -26.17 10.19 8.34
CA GLY A 623 -26.28 9.78 9.73
C GLY A 623 -25.66 8.39 9.97
N SER A 624 -24.76 8.30 10.95
CA SER A 624 -24.04 7.08 11.32
C SER A 624 -23.14 6.47 10.22
N GLN A 625 -22.85 7.21 9.14
CA GLN A 625 -21.91 6.76 8.10
C GLN A 625 -20.52 6.52 8.67
N LEU A 626 -20.00 7.46 9.48
CA LEU A 626 -18.67 7.26 10.07
C LEU A 626 -18.65 6.27 11.25
N GLY A 627 -19.82 5.91 11.78
CA GLY A 627 -19.94 5.19 13.05
C GLY A 627 -19.46 6.00 14.27
N LEU A 628 -19.24 7.31 14.10
CA LEU A 628 -18.69 8.21 15.11
C LEU A 628 -19.55 9.47 15.25
N ASN A 629 -19.59 10.02 16.46
CA ASN A 629 -20.08 11.38 16.69
C ASN A 629 -18.99 12.38 16.28
N GLU A 630 -19.38 13.59 15.88
CA GLU A 630 -18.46 14.65 15.48
C GLU A 630 -17.40 14.95 16.56
N SER A 631 -17.82 14.95 17.84
CA SER A 631 -16.93 15.17 18.98
C SER A 631 -15.87 14.07 19.18
N SER A 632 -16.08 12.87 18.60
CA SER A 632 -15.13 11.75 18.64
C SER A 632 -14.08 11.81 17.52
N LEU A 633 -14.29 12.62 16.48
CA LEU A 633 -13.31 12.78 15.42
C LEU A 633 -12.02 13.38 15.98
N PRO A 634 -10.84 12.97 15.47
CA PRO A 634 -9.58 13.57 15.88
C PRO A 634 -9.64 15.10 15.71
N PRO A 635 -9.09 15.88 16.65
CA PRO A 635 -9.07 17.31 16.51
C PRO A 635 -7.90 17.71 15.60
N GLN A 636 -8.08 18.72 14.75
CA GLN A 636 -6.99 19.26 13.94
C GLN A 636 -6.03 20.07 14.84
N PRO A 637 -4.73 19.73 14.93
CA PRO A 637 -3.76 20.55 15.62
C PRO A 637 -3.60 21.93 14.97
N LEU A 638 -3.42 22.98 15.76
CA LEU A 638 -3.16 24.34 15.26
C LEU A 638 -1.68 24.70 15.39
N LEU A 639 -1.18 25.52 14.46
CA LEU A 639 0.23 25.93 14.38
C LEU A 639 0.75 26.57 15.68
N LEU A 640 -0.04 27.48 16.28
CA LEU A 640 0.31 28.18 17.52
C LEU A 640 0.05 27.36 18.81
N GLY A 641 -0.22 26.07 18.66
CA GLY A 641 -0.55 25.16 19.75
C GLY A 641 -2.05 25.07 20.03
N GLY A 642 -2.42 24.08 20.84
CA GLY A 642 -3.81 23.70 21.03
C GLY A 642 -4.33 22.83 19.88
N ASN A 643 -5.64 22.85 19.69
CA ASN A 643 -6.40 22.09 18.71
C ASN A 643 -7.59 22.95 18.26
N ALA A 644 -7.99 22.83 17.00
CA ALA A 644 -9.26 23.35 16.52
C ALA A 644 -10.43 22.78 17.33
N PRO A 645 -11.55 23.50 17.45
CA PRO A 645 -12.81 22.94 17.96
C PRO A 645 -13.13 21.61 17.26
N ARG A 646 -13.68 20.66 18.01
CA ARG A 646 -14.03 19.33 17.48
C ARG A 646 -15.37 19.31 16.77
N THR A 647 -16.21 20.29 17.07
CA THR A 647 -17.59 20.43 16.64
C THR A 647 -17.81 21.86 16.18
N ASP A 648 -18.92 22.10 15.47
CA ASP A 648 -19.28 23.40 14.88
C ASP A 648 -18.39 23.81 13.70
N SER A 649 -18.80 24.85 12.97
CA SER A 649 -18.11 25.30 11.75
C SER A 649 -16.64 25.65 11.96
N ARG A 650 -16.19 25.95 13.19
CA ARG A 650 -14.79 26.21 13.50
C ARG A 650 -13.91 24.96 13.49
N ALA A 651 -14.50 23.77 13.40
CA ALA A 651 -13.76 22.57 13.08
C ALA A 651 -13.23 22.59 11.64
N ASP A 652 -13.93 23.25 10.71
CA ASP A 652 -13.59 23.32 9.28
C ASP A 652 -12.61 24.45 8.98
N ILE A 653 -11.39 24.33 9.50
CA ILE A 653 -10.39 25.40 9.42
C ILE A 653 -10.08 25.84 7.99
N ASN A 654 -10.11 24.93 7.01
CA ASN A 654 -9.78 25.26 5.62
C ASN A 654 -10.93 25.97 4.89
N GLU A 655 -12.16 25.80 5.35
CA GLU A 655 -13.32 26.53 4.80
C GLU A 655 -13.41 27.94 5.40
N ILE A 656 -13.11 28.11 6.71
CA ILE A 656 -13.09 29.43 7.33
C ILE A 656 -11.96 30.28 6.75
N ASP A 657 -10.76 29.71 6.63
CA ASP A 657 -9.62 30.45 6.13
C ASP A 657 -9.74 30.74 4.63
N SER A 658 -10.41 29.87 3.85
CA SER A 658 -10.74 30.19 2.45
C SER A 658 -11.69 31.38 2.34
N LEU A 659 -12.73 31.46 3.20
CA LEU A 659 -13.64 32.62 3.27
C LEU A 659 -12.92 33.92 3.66
N ASN A 660 -11.87 33.83 4.47
CA ASN A 660 -11.03 34.97 4.85
C ASN A 660 -9.94 35.31 3.81
N GLY A 661 -9.84 34.53 2.72
CA GLY A 661 -8.81 34.70 1.69
C GLY A 661 -7.41 34.23 2.10
N THR A 662 -7.31 33.42 3.17
CA THR A 662 -6.06 32.98 3.80
C THR A 662 -5.95 31.45 3.90
N SER A 663 -6.58 30.70 2.99
CA SER A 663 -6.61 29.23 3.03
C SER A 663 -5.26 28.63 3.40
N LEU A 664 -5.25 27.82 4.47
CA LEU A 664 -4.02 27.22 5.01
C LEU A 664 -3.36 26.26 4.03
N VAL A 665 -4.17 25.62 3.18
CA VAL A 665 -3.68 24.67 2.18
C VAL A 665 -4.40 24.92 0.86
N ASN A 666 -3.63 25.11 -0.20
CA ASN A 666 -4.19 25.32 -1.54
C ASN A 666 -4.91 24.03 -2.00
N GLY A 667 -6.11 24.17 -2.57
CA GLY A 667 -6.88 23.06 -3.16
C GLY A 667 -6.48 22.70 -4.60
N GLY A 668 -5.49 23.37 -5.17
CA GLY A 668 -5.19 23.37 -6.60
C GLY A 668 -5.83 24.55 -7.31
N ASP A 669 -5.47 24.74 -8.57
CA ASP A 669 -5.98 25.84 -9.39
C ASP A 669 -7.37 25.48 -9.92
N SER A 670 -8.40 26.15 -9.40
CA SER A 670 -9.80 25.90 -9.77
C SER A 670 -10.09 26.28 -11.22
N VAL A 671 -10.91 25.48 -11.90
CA VAL A 671 -11.43 25.79 -13.23
C VAL A 671 -12.91 26.22 -13.11
N ALA A 672 -13.30 27.25 -13.85
CA ALA A 672 -14.66 27.77 -13.79
C ALA A 672 -15.68 26.71 -14.26
N GLY A 673 -16.69 26.44 -13.43
CA GLY A 673 -17.76 25.49 -13.74
C GLY A 673 -17.41 24.01 -13.51
N GLU A 674 -16.35 23.71 -12.74
CA GLU A 674 -16.04 22.33 -12.35
C GLU A 674 -17.21 21.65 -11.64
N ALA A 675 -17.50 20.42 -12.05
CA ALA A 675 -18.38 19.50 -11.34
C ALA A 675 -17.83 19.21 -9.94
N TRP A 676 -18.71 18.97 -8.96
CA TRP A 676 -18.27 18.80 -7.56
C TRP A 676 -17.28 17.64 -7.37
N ASN A 677 -17.41 16.55 -8.14
CA ASN A 677 -16.50 15.40 -8.04
C ASN A 677 -15.11 15.74 -8.59
N VAL A 678 -15.03 16.59 -9.62
CA VAL A 678 -13.77 17.11 -10.18
C VAL A 678 -13.09 18.02 -9.17
N VAL A 679 -13.84 18.89 -8.50
CA VAL A 679 -13.31 19.74 -7.42
C VAL A 679 -12.70 18.88 -6.31
N LEU A 680 -13.46 17.90 -5.77
CA LEU A 680 -12.95 17.04 -4.70
C LEU A 680 -11.75 16.19 -5.16
N ALA A 681 -11.77 15.67 -6.39
CA ALA A 681 -10.65 14.90 -6.94
C ALA A 681 -9.38 15.75 -7.07
N ARG A 682 -9.52 16.98 -7.60
CA ARG A 682 -8.42 17.96 -7.69
C ARG A 682 -7.89 18.31 -6.31
N GLU A 683 -8.76 18.55 -5.33
CA GLU A 683 -8.36 18.91 -3.97
C GLU A 683 -7.64 17.77 -3.26
N VAL A 684 -8.14 16.52 -3.35
CA VAL A 684 -7.41 15.35 -2.81
C VAL A 684 -6.06 15.20 -3.50
N ALA A 685 -6.00 15.33 -4.83
CA ALA A 685 -4.77 15.24 -5.60
C ALA A 685 -3.75 16.32 -5.19
N ASN A 686 -4.18 17.59 -5.12
CA ASN A 686 -3.32 18.70 -4.73
C ASN A 686 -2.86 18.58 -3.27
N ARG A 687 -3.76 18.12 -2.39
CA ARG A 687 -3.46 17.94 -0.97
C ARG A 687 -2.44 16.84 -0.73
N TYR A 688 -2.60 15.70 -1.39
CA TYR A 688 -1.63 14.63 -1.33
C TYR A 688 -0.29 15.03 -1.97
N MET A 689 -0.29 15.70 -3.12
CA MET A 689 0.95 16.22 -3.73
C MET A 689 1.66 17.20 -2.80
N SER A 690 0.90 18.06 -2.11
CA SER A 690 1.46 18.95 -1.10
C SER A 690 2.05 18.16 0.07
N ALA A 691 1.40 17.09 0.51
CA ALA A 691 1.89 16.24 1.59
C ALA A 691 3.26 15.63 1.26
N VAL A 692 3.37 14.96 0.10
CA VAL A 692 4.63 14.32 -0.29
C VAL A 692 5.72 15.35 -0.60
N PHE A 693 5.38 16.46 -1.26
CA PHE A 693 6.36 17.51 -1.55
C PHE A 693 6.87 18.19 -0.29
N CYS A 694 5.99 18.53 0.65
CA CYS A 694 6.38 19.26 1.85
C CYS A 694 7.13 18.38 2.85
N SER A 695 6.79 17.10 2.97
CA SER A 695 7.59 16.14 3.75
C SER A 695 8.99 15.92 3.14
N TRP A 696 9.10 15.85 1.81
CA TRP A 696 10.36 15.84 1.07
C TRP A 696 11.17 17.12 1.32
N TYR A 697 10.53 18.29 1.28
CA TYR A 697 11.20 19.57 1.51
C TYR A 697 11.68 19.72 2.97
N ALA A 698 10.84 19.34 3.94
CA ALA A 698 11.15 19.35 5.37
C ALA A 698 12.33 18.45 5.76
N THR A 699 12.72 17.54 4.87
CA THR A 699 13.85 16.64 5.01
C THR A 699 15.03 16.93 4.08
N GLY A 700 15.13 18.17 3.60
CA GLY A 700 16.32 18.67 2.90
C GLY A 700 16.19 18.73 1.38
N GLY A 701 14.99 18.49 0.85
CA GLY A 701 14.69 18.71 -0.58
C GLY A 701 15.05 20.12 -1.04
N SER A 702 15.47 20.25 -2.29
CA SER A 702 15.70 21.55 -2.91
C SER A 702 15.63 21.46 -4.44
N LEU A 703 15.32 22.59 -5.08
CA LEU A 703 15.29 22.74 -6.53
C LEU A 703 16.18 23.92 -6.93
N PRO A 704 17.28 23.69 -7.68
CA PRO A 704 18.17 24.77 -8.11
C PRO A 704 17.41 25.92 -8.80
N GLY A 705 17.55 27.13 -8.25
CA GLY A 705 16.92 28.35 -8.76
C GLY A 705 15.40 28.48 -8.53
N LEU A 706 14.73 27.47 -7.96
CA LEU A 706 13.28 27.47 -7.74
C LEU A 706 12.89 27.29 -6.28
N LEU A 707 13.62 26.46 -5.52
CA LEU A 707 13.36 26.18 -4.11
C LEU A 707 14.70 25.97 -3.36
N PRO A 708 15.15 26.94 -2.54
CA PRO A 708 16.38 26.76 -1.77
C PRO A 708 16.22 25.67 -0.72
N ARG A 709 17.29 24.95 -0.39
CA ARG A 709 17.31 24.00 0.74
C ARG A 709 17.05 24.74 2.06
N LEU A 710 16.36 24.09 2.98
CA LEU A 710 16.15 24.62 4.33
C LEU A 710 17.46 24.84 5.10
N PRO A 711 17.50 25.84 6.01
CA PRO A 711 18.65 26.04 6.87
C PRO A 711 18.94 24.84 7.78
N ASP A 712 20.21 24.61 8.10
CA ASP A 712 20.62 23.51 8.98
C ASP A 712 19.96 23.58 10.37
N SER A 713 19.69 24.77 10.89
CA SER A 713 18.96 24.94 12.15
C SER A 713 17.55 24.35 12.12
N VAL A 714 16.94 24.31 10.93
CA VAL A 714 15.62 23.73 10.69
C VAL A 714 15.74 22.22 10.48
N LEU A 715 16.65 21.79 9.61
CA LEU A 715 16.84 20.37 9.29
C LEU A 715 17.37 19.54 10.47
N ASN A 716 18.06 20.17 11.42
CA ASN A 716 18.46 19.52 12.66
C ASN A 716 17.24 19.10 13.52
N LEU A 717 16.09 19.78 13.39
CA LEU A 717 14.87 19.44 14.12
C LEU A 717 14.21 18.18 13.58
N THR A 718 14.29 17.97 12.27
CA THR A 718 13.81 16.76 11.59
C THR A 718 14.87 15.66 11.54
N HIS A 719 16.06 15.90 12.10
CA HIS A 719 17.22 15.00 12.04
C HIS A 719 17.66 14.66 10.60
N SER A 720 17.53 15.65 9.71
CA SER A 720 17.71 15.52 8.25
C SER A 720 18.82 16.42 7.71
N LEU A 721 19.81 16.78 8.53
CA LEU A 721 20.92 17.66 8.12
C LEU A 721 21.64 17.17 6.86
N ASN A 722 21.83 15.86 6.73
CA ASN A 722 22.58 15.27 5.63
C ASN A 722 21.67 14.69 4.54
N ASN A 723 20.35 14.92 4.64
CA ASN A 723 19.39 14.40 3.68
C ASN A 723 19.17 15.42 2.55
N THR A 724 18.77 14.92 1.39
CA THR A 724 18.43 15.70 0.19
C THR A 724 16.94 15.64 -0.13
N GLY A 725 16.13 15.39 0.90
CA GLY A 725 14.69 15.17 0.84
C GLY A 725 14.33 13.70 0.71
N ASN A 726 13.44 13.25 1.60
CA ASN A 726 12.95 11.88 1.67
C ASN A 726 11.50 11.81 1.18
N ILE A 727 11.19 10.76 0.43
CA ILE A 727 9.79 10.37 0.16
C ILE A 727 9.43 9.22 1.09
N PHE A 728 8.28 9.29 1.74
CA PHE A 728 7.87 8.33 2.77
C PHE A 728 6.83 7.32 2.26
N GLU A 729 6.71 6.20 2.96
CA GLU A 729 5.69 5.17 2.68
C GLU A 729 4.25 5.66 2.91
N LYS A 730 4.06 6.58 3.87
CA LYS A 730 2.76 7.08 4.32
C LYS A 730 2.89 8.48 4.89
N GLU A 731 1.84 9.28 4.75
CA GLU A 731 1.78 10.68 5.20
C GLU A 731 0.81 10.83 6.38
N SER A 732 0.67 12.06 6.90
CA SER A 732 -0.29 12.39 7.96
C SER A 732 -1.54 13.09 7.43
N MET A 733 -2.68 12.84 8.08
CA MET A 733 -3.89 13.64 7.89
C MET A 733 -3.79 15.01 8.56
N PHE A 734 -2.93 15.18 9.57
CA PHE A 734 -2.90 16.40 10.37
C PHE A 734 -2.13 17.54 9.72
N ASP A 735 -1.14 17.26 8.88
CA ASP A 735 -0.39 18.27 8.13
C ASP A 735 0.24 17.66 6.88
N VAL A 736 0.59 18.54 5.94
CA VAL A 736 1.28 18.22 4.69
C VAL A 736 2.80 18.10 4.85
N ASP A 737 3.40 18.56 5.93
CA ASP A 737 4.87 18.51 6.09
C ASP A 737 5.35 17.32 6.93
N ILE A 738 4.48 16.34 7.22
CA ILE A 738 4.74 15.28 8.19
C ILE A 738 4.38 13.90 7.64
N ALA A 739 5.39 13.01 7.67
CA ALA A 739 5.22 11.59 7.44
C ALA A 739 4.32 10.94 8.51
N GLY A 740 3.62 9.87 8.14
CA GLY A 740 2.88 9.05 9.09
C GLY A 740 3.80 8.28 10.05
N SER A 741 3.21 7.57 11.01
CA SER A 741 3.94 6.85 12.07
C SER A 741 3.16 5.65 12.63
N GLY A 742 3.70 4.94 13.62
CA GLY A 742 3.00 3.79 14.22
C GLY A 742 3.06 2.53 13.37
N GLY A 743 2.44 1.46 13.86
CA GLY A 743 2.67 0.09 13.39
C GLY A 743 3.86 -0.58 14.06
N GLU A 744 4.24 -1.73 13.51
CA GLU A 744 5.25 -2.63 14.08
C GLU A 744 6.71 -2.25 13.73
N TYR A 745 6.90 -1.35 12.76
CA TYR A 745 8.22 -0.86 12.35
C TYR A 745 8.26 0.66 12.19
N THR A 746 9.47 1.19 12.07
CA THR A 746 9.70 2.62 11.81
C THR A 746 9.28 2.99 10.39
N VAL A 747 8.69 4.16 10.18
CA VAL A 747 8.29 4.65 8.85
C VAL A 747 9.44 4.54 7.84
N GLN A 748 9.17 3.98 6.66
CA GLN A 748 10.18 3.80 5.61
C GLN A 748 10.25 4.98 4.64
N SER A 749 11.42 5.14 4.01
CA SER A 749 11.66 6.11 2.94
C SER A 749 12.03 5.41 1.63
N GLY A 750 11.62 5.97 0.50
CA GLY A 750 11.86 5.42 -0.84
C GLY A 750 10.89 5.99 -1.89
N PHE A 751 9.58 5.94 -1.69
CA PHE A 751 8.85 4.67 -1.52
C PHE A 751 8.06 4.41 -2.81
N GLY A 752 8.07 3.19 -3.34
CA GLY A 752 7.63 2.84 -4.69
C GLY A 752 6.21 3.30 -5.06
N TRP A 753 5.19 3.00 -4.24
CA TRP A 753 3.83 3.47 -4.53
C TRP A 753 3.70 5.00 -4.42
N THR A 754 4.56 5.67 -3.64
CA THR A 754 4.45 7.10 -3.35
C THR A 754 4.99 7.84 -4.54
N ASN A 755 6.12 7.37 -5.07
CA ASN A 755 6.70 7.81 -6.32
C ASN A 755 5.70 7.57 -7.46
N GLY A 756 5.12 6.37 -7.53
CA GLY A 756 4.20 6.00 -8.59
C GLY A 756 2.94 6.86 -8.63
N ILE A 757 2.30 7.07 -7.47
CA ILE A 757 1.09 7.90 -7.37
C ILE A 757 1.41 9.39 -7.54
N ALA A 758 2.55 9.89 -7.03
CA ALA A 758 2.96 11.27 -7.25
C ALA A 758 3.17 11.58 -8.75
N LEU A 759 3.82 10.67 -9.49
CA LEU A 759 4.00 10.80 -10.94
C LEU A 759 2.67 10.67 -11.69
N TRP A 760 1.80 9.76 -11.26
CA TRP A 760 0.44 9.63 -11.80
C TRP A 760 -0.40 10.90 -11.59
N ILE A 761 -0.36 11.51 -10.40
CA ILE A 761 -1.05 12.78 -10.15
C ILE A 761 -0.43 13.90 -10.99
N ALA A 762 0.91 14.00 -11.03
CA ALA A 762 1.60 15.04 -11.81
C ALA A 762 1.23 14.95 -13.31
N ALA A 763 1.14 13.75 -13.86
CA ALA A 763 0.75 13.55 -15.26
C ALA A 763 -0.72 13.91 -15.53
N ARG A 764 -1.64 13.58 -14.63
CA ARG A 764 -3.10 13.74 -14.86
C ARG A 764 -3.66 15.09 -14.42
N PHE A 765 -3.16 15.64 -13.32
CA PHE A 765 -3.64 16.88 -12.71
C PHE A 765 -2.68 18.05 -12.89
N GLY A 766 -1.53 17.85 -13.55
CA GLY A 766 -0.45 18.85 -13.65
C GLY A 766 -0.87 20.27 -14.03
N SER A 767 -1.89 20.41 -14.87
CA SER A 767 -2.41 21.71 -15.33
C SER A 767 -3.22 22.47 -14.27
N VAL A 768 -3.66 21.79 -13.22
CA VAL A 768 -4.50 22.31 -12.13
C VAL A 768 -3.88 22.08 -10.75
N LEU A 769 -2.63 21.61 -10.68
CA LEU A 769 -1.87 21.53 -9.44
C LEU A 769 -1.27 22.89 -9.12
N ALA A 770 -1.58 23.37 -7.92
CA ALA A 770 -0.96 24.56 -7.38
C ALA A 770 0.42 24.26 -6.79
N THR A 771 1.26 25.28 -6.70
CA THR A 771 2.53 25.16 -5.97
C THR A 771 2.24 24.88 -4.48
N PRO A 772 2.83 23.81 -3.89
CA PRO A 772 2.58 23.48 -2.49
C PRO A 772 2.99 24.61 -1.55
N SER A 773 2.11 24.90 -0.59
CA SER A 773 2.39 25.82 0.51
C SER A 773 2.75 25.00 1.75
N CYS A 774 4.04 24.84 2.01
CA CYS A 774 4.52 24.10 3.17
C CYS A 774 4.40 24.97 4.43
N LEU A 775 3.51 24.57 5.35
CA LEU A 775 3.18 25.35 6.53
C LEU A 775 4.42 25.58 7.43
N GLY A 776 4.58 26.82 7.90
CA GLY A 776 5.76 27.24 8.67
C GLY A 776 7.05 27.38 7.86
N VAL A 777 7.03 27.14 6.55
CA VAL A 777 8.20 27.24 5.65
C VAL A 777 8.01 28.35 4.62
N ASN A 778 7.56 29.53 5.04
CA ASN A 778 7.46 30.66 4.12
C ASN A 778 8.84 31.24 3.80
N ALA A 779 9.38 30.82 2.65
CA ALA A 779 10.62 31.30 2.05
C ALA A 779 10.60 32.81 1.67
N SER A 780 9.45 33.49 1.80
CA SER A 780 9.33 34.94 1.61
C SER A 780 9.73 35.77 2.84
N SER A 781 10.07 35.14 3.98
CA SER A 781 10.51 35.80 5.20
C SER A 781 11.97 35.52 5.57
N THR A 782 12.85 35.42 4.56
CA THR A 782 14.28 35.11 4.68
C THR A 782 15.14 36.17 5.42
N THR A 783 14.54 36.95 6.32
CA THR A 783 15.28 37.85 7.23
C THR A 783 14.83 37.84 8.69
N SER A 784 13.78 37.10 9.10
CA SER A 784 13.39 37.08 10.52
C SER A 784 13.66 35.74 11.21
N THR A 785 14.41 35.83 12.31
CA THR A 785 14.67 34.74 13.27
C THR A 785 13.36 34.13 13.80
N ASP A 786 12.25 34.86 13.75
CA ASP A 786 10.95 34.49 14.31
C ASP A 786 10.22 33.41 13.49
N ALA A 787 10.31 33.40 12.15
CA ALA A 787 9.68 32.35 11.34
C ALA A 787 10.34 30.98 11.54
N ALA A 788 11.67 30.96 11.69
CA ALA A 788 12.41 29.76 12.06
C ALA A 788 12.07 29.30 13.50
N ILE A 789 11.79 30.22 14.42
CA ILE A 789 11.35 29.92 15.78
C ILE A 789 9.93 29.33 15.79
N GLU A 790 9.00 29.84 14.98
CA GLU A 790 7.64 29.32 14.84
C GLU A 790 7.61 27.95 14.18
N PHE A 791 8.31 27.74 13.06
CA PHE A 791 8.50 26.43 12.45
C PHE A 791 9.11 25.43 13.45
N ALA A 792 10.11 25.88 14.21
CA ALA A 792 10.76 25.05 15.20
C ALA A 792 9.88 24.78 16.43
N ALA A 793 9.01 25.69 16.83
CA ALA A 793 8.04 25.47 17.90
C ALA A 793 6.95 24.47 17.44
N TYR A 794 6.50 24.59 16.20
CA TYR A 794 5.54 23.71 15.55
C TYR A 794 6.06 22.27 15.44
N HIS A 795 7.21 22.08 14.80
CA HIS A 795 7.87 20.78 14.68
C HIS A 795 8.25 20.21 16.04
N ARG A 796 8.73 21.02 17.00
CA ARG A 796 8.99 20.52 18.37
C ARG A 796 7.72 20.09 19.09
N ALA A 797 6.58 20.75 18.89
CA ALA A 797 5.31 20.35 19.51
C ALA A 797 4.78 19.03 18.92
N LEU A 798 4.89 18.86 17.60
CA LEU A 798 4.49 17.63 16.90
C LEU A 798 5.45 16.48 17.16
N ILE A 799 6.76 16.70 17.04
CA ILE A 799 7.79 15.72 17.38
C ILE A 799 7.71 15.36 18.87
N ARG A 800 7.43 16.27 19.81
CA ARG A 800 7.22 15.90 21.23
C ARG A 800 5.94 15.09 21.44
N ARG A 801 4.86 15.37 20.70
CA ARG A 801 3.63 14.55 20.71
C ARG A 801 3.88 13.15 20.13
N HIS A 802 4.75 13.01 19.14
CA HIS A 802 5.14 11.73 18.53
C HIS A 802 6.23 10.98 19.35
N ARG A 803 7.25 11.67 19.89
CA ARG A 803 8.33 11.10 20.73
C ARG A 803 7.90 10.70 22.14
N ARG A 804 6.90 11.37 22.74
CA ARG A 804 6.29 10.85 23.98
C ARG A 804 5.69 9.45 23.77
N LYS A 805 5.39 9.06 22.52
CA LYS A 805 4.90 7.73 22.17
C LYS A 805 6.02 6.72 21.84
N SER A 806 7.19 7.13 21.37
CA SER A 806 8.32 6.20 21.13
C SER A 806 9.12 5.88 22.41
N ASN A 807 9.30 6.85 23.31
CA ASN A 807 10.18 6.68 24.48
C ASN A 807 9.51 5.97 25.68
N LEU A 808 8.19 5.79 25.69
CA LEU A 808 7.50 5.04 26.75
C LEU A 808 7.57 3.51 26.58
N GLY A 809 8.11 3.02 25.45
CA GLY A 809 8.46 1.60 25.26
C GLY A 809 9.93 1.26 25.55
N HIS A 810 10.79 2.25 25.80
CA HIS A 810 12.24 2.07 26.00
C HIS A 810 12.73 2.26 27.44
N HIS A 811 11.82 2.49 28.37
CA HIS A 811 12.09 2.37 29.80
C HIS A 811 11.15 1.33 30.39
N GLY A 812 11.60 0.08 30.38
CA GLY A 812 11.23 -0.83 31.46
C GLY A 812 11.51 -0.08 32.77
N ARG A 813 10.44 0.18 33.54
CA ARG A 813 10.55 0.65 34.92
C ARG A 813 11.53 -0.28 35.62
N ILE A 814 12.74 0.21 35.86
CA ILE A 814 13.54 -0.24 37.00
C ILE A 814 12.72 0.18 38.21
N SER A 815 11.92 -0.74 38.74
CA SER A 815 11.38 -0.58 40.08
C SER A 815 12.55 -0.68 41.04
N ALA A 816 13.08 0.47 41.45
CA ALA A 816 13.92 0.58 42.63
C ALA A 816 13.04 0.25 43.86
N GLN A 817 13.02 -1.03 44.25
CA GLN A 817 12.52 -1.47 45.55
C GLN A 817 13.16 -2.81 45.91
N SER A 818 14.41 -2.77 46.33
CA SER A 818 14.98 -3.57 47.41
C SER A 818 16.48 -3.24 47.52
N ILE A 819 16.78 -2.14 48.21
CA ILE A 819 18.01 -2.04 48.99
C ILE A 819 17.58 -2.38 50.41
N GLU A 820 17.76 -3.64 50.78
CA GLU A 820 18.22 -4.11 52.09
C GLU A 820 18.91 -5.46 51.91
#